data_AF-A0A952E8T8-F1
#
_entry.id   AF-A0A952E8T8-F1
#
_cell.length_a   1.000
_cell.length_b   1.000
_cell.length_c   1.000
_cell.angle_alpha   90.00
_cell.angle_beta   90.00
_cell.angle_gamma   90.00
#
_symmetry.space_group_name_H-M   'P 1'
#
loop_
_entity.id
_entity.type
_entity.pdbx_description
1 polymer ?
#
loop_
_entity_poly.entity_id
_entity_poly.type
_entity_poly.pdbx_seq_one_letter_code
_entity_poly.pdbx_strand_id
1 'polypeptide(L)'
;MSDTVRFTLDGLEVEAQPGETLWQVAHRLGTTIPHLCYAHKPGYRADGNCRTCMVEIEGERVLAASCIRTATAGMKVTTDNPRARSARNGVMELLLADQPPRERAHEHDSQLWQWAERMAVSGSRFPTRDPLPPDASHVAMRVHLDACIHCNLCVRACREVQVNDVIGMAYRGHGSKIVFDFDDPMGASTCVACGECVQACPTGALMEATLVDEQGIGKTDSLTEIASVCPYCGVGCQIAYQVKDNEIIAVQGRDGPANHNRLCVKGRFGFDYIKHPHRLKVPLIRRDDAPKNAEGEVNPADPYTHFREATWEEALDVAAGGLTQIRSRDGGQALAGFGSAKGSNEEAYLVQKLVRTGFGTNNVDHCTRLCHASSVAALLEGIGSGAVTAPFTACEDADVIIVIGANPTENHPVAATFFKQAVKQGTTLIVMDPRGQALKRHATYMLQFKPGTDVALINAMLNVIISEKLYNPDYVEAHTEGFENLRRHIKDFTPEAMAEICGVDPDMLRTVARLFAKANAGIIFWGMGISQHVHGTDNARCLIALAMVTGQVGRPGTGLHPLRGQNNVQGASDAGLIPMMYPDYQLVEARDVRKQFEDAWGTPLDAKRGLTVVEIMDAVHAGQIKGMYIMGENPAMSDPDTHHARAGLAKLEHLVVQDIFLTETAFHADVVLPASAWPEKDGTVTNTNRQVQLGRKALELPGDTRQDWWIIQEIARRMGLDWNYKGPSDVFAEMATVMPSFNNITWERLEREDACTYPCDAPDQPGHDIVFGDGFPTASGRAKLVTADVLPPDEQPDAEFPMVLSTGRQLEHWHTGAITRRARVLDEIEPEAVASLSSIDLRRLDISPGDPIRVVTRRGAIELKSRMDSSIPEGCVFVPFCYAEAAANILTNPALDPIGKIPEFKFCAARVEKAGVSAAAE
;
A
#
# COMPACT_ATOMS: atom_id res chain seq x y z
N MET A 1 10.50 -36.22 -0.83
CA MET A 1 10.67 -36.28 -2.29
C MET A 1 9.48 -37.04 -2.85
N SER A 2 8.57 -36.36 -3.53
CA SER A 2 7.43 -37.01 -4.16
C SER A 2 7.86 -37.63 -5.48
N ASP A 3 7.49 -38.88 -5.74
CA ASP A 3 7.90 -39.60 -6.95
C ASP A 3 7.40 -38.88 -8.22
N THR A 4 8.31 -38.58 -9.14
CA THR A 4 7.97 -37.99 -10.44
C THR A 4 7.20 -38.98 -11.31
N VAL A 5 6.30 -38.48 -12.15
CA VAL A 5 5.46 -39.31 -13.03
C VAL A 5 6.06 -39.33 -14.43
N ARG A 6 6.45 -40.51 -14.92
CA ARG A 6 6.98 -40.70 -16.28
C ARG A 6 5.89 -41.04 -17.28
N PHE A 7 5.84 -40.31 -18.39
CA PHE A 7 4.89 -40.54 -19.48
C PHE A 7 5.49 -40.11 -20.82
N THR A 8 4.82 -40.42 -21.94
CA THR A 8 5.25 -40.02 -23.28
C THR A 8 4.42 -38.82 -23.78
N LEU A 9 5.08 -37.75 -24.21
CA LEU A 9 4.48 -36.59 -24.86
C LEU A 9 5.10 -36.41 -26.25
N ASP A 10 4.28 -36.49 -27.30
CA ASP A 10 4.72 -36.36 -28.70
C ASP A 10 5.88 -37.29 -29.08
N GLY A 11 5.86 -38.51 -28.53
CA GLY A 11 6.88 -39.54 -28.77
C GLY A 11 8.13 -39.43 -27.89
N LEU A 12 8.23 -38.40 -27.03
CA LEU A 12 9.34 -38.21 -26.09
C LEU A 12 8.94 -38.66 -24.68
N GLU A 13 9.80 -39.39 -24.00
CA GLU A 13 9.62 -39.69 -22.58
C GLU A 13 9.94 -38.44 -21.74
N VAL A 14 9.01 -38.06 -20.87
CA VAL A 14 9.09 -36.84 -20.07
C VAL A 14 8.67 -37.12 -18.63
N GLU A 15 9.13 -36.25 -17.72
CA GLU A 15 8.79 -36.31 -16.30
C GLU A 15 7.84 -35.16 -15.92
N ALA A 16 6.80 -35.48 -15.16
CA ALA A 16 5.86 -34.54 -14.58
C ALA A 16 5.96 -34.55 -13.05
N GLN A 17 5.81 -33.36 -12.45
CA GLN A 17 5.60 -33.28 -11.01
C GLN A 17 4.20 -33.81 -10.65
N PRO A 18 4.01 -34.35 -9.43
CA PRO A 18 2.68 -34.77 -8.99
C PRO A 18 1.67 -33.64 -9.11
N GLY A 19 0.54 -33.93 -9.77
CA GLY A 19 -0.52 -32.94 -10.02
C GLY A 19 -0.27 -32.00 -11.20
N GLU A 20 0.90 -32.04 -11.84
CA GLU A 20 1.19 -31.24 -13.04
C GLU A 20 0.29 -31.71 -14.20
N THR A 21 -0.35 -30.75 -14.84
CA THR A 21 -1.25 -31.00 -15.97
C THR A 21 -0.47 -31.19 -17.26
N LEU A 22 -1.06 -31.90 -18.23
CA LEU A 22 -0.45 -32.10 -19.55
C LEU A 22 -0.12 -30.78 -20.25
N TRP A 23 -0.95 -29.74 -20.03
CA TRP A 23 -0.68 -28.41 -20.58
C TRP A 23 0.56 -27.77 -19.93
N GLN A 24 0.71 -27.87 -18.61
CA GLN A 24 1.86 -27.32 -17.89
C GLN A 24 3.16 -28.01 -18.30
N VAL A 25 3.14 -29.35 -18.40
CA VAL A 25 4.30 -30.13 -18.89
C VAL A 25 4.64 -29.71 -20.33
N ALA A 26 3.66 -29.64 -21.22
CA ALA A 26 3.88 -29.22 -22.60
C ALA A 26 4.48 -27.81 -22.69
N HIS A 27 3.91 -26.85 -21.95
CA HIS A 27 4.40 -25.49 -21.90
C HIS A 27 5.85 -25.40 -21.37
N ARG A 28 6.17 -26.12 -20.30
CA ARG A 28 7.52 -26.20 -19.72
C ARG A 28 8.55 -26.78 -20.71
N LEU A 29 8.12 -27.66 -21.61
CA LEU A 29 8.95 -28.28 -22.65
C LEU A 29 8.95 -27.50 -23.98
N GLY A 30 8.26 -26.36 -24.05
CA GLY A 30 8.16 -25.54 -25.26
C GLY A 30 7.11 -25.99 -26.28
N THR A 31 6.34 -27.05 -25.98
CA THR A 31 5.20 -27.47 -26.81
C THR A 31 4.01 -26.55 -26.60
N THR A 32 3.59 -25.89 -27.67
CA THR A 32 2.53 -24.88 -27.62
C THR A 32 1.15 -25.50 -27.82
N ILE A 33 0.26 -25.35 -26.84
CA ILE A 33 -1.12 -25.84 -26.90
C ILE A 33 -2.11 -24.66 -26.74
N PRO A 34 -3.09 -24.51 -27.66
CA PRO A 34 -4.06 -23.41 -27.61
C PRO A 34 -4.91 -23.44 -26.33
N HIS A 35 -5.20 -22.26 -25.78
CA HIS A 35 -5.95 -22.11 -24.53
C HIS A 35 -6.59 -20.72 -24.46
N LEU A 36 -7.84 -20.66 -23.96
CA LEU A 36 -8.59 -19.39 -23.79
C LEU A 36 -9.30 -19.28 -22.44
N CYS A 37 -9.58 -20.39 -21.76
CA CYS A 37 -10.20 -20.37 -20.44
C CYS A 37 -9.23 -20.64 -19.29
N TYR A 38 -7.93 -20.56 -19.54
CA TYR A 38 -6.89 -20.77 -18.55
C TYR A 38 -5.84 -19.69 -18.73
N ALA A 39 -5.52 -18.95 -17.68
CA ALA A 39 -4.40 -18.03 -17.67
C ALA A 39 -3.27 -18.70 -16.90
N HIS A 40 -2.11 -18.86 -17.52
CA HIS A 40 -0.93 -19.42 -16.87
C HIS A 40 -0.27 -18.36 -15.96
N LYS A 41 -1.00 -17.96 -14.92
CA LYS A 41 -0.61 -16.96 -13.92
C LYS A 41 -1.04 -17.47 -12.52
N PRO A 42 -0.35 -17.05 -11.44
CA PRO A 42 -0.72 -17.40 -10.07
C PRO A 42 -2.21 -17.18 -9.75
N GLY A 43 -2.83 -18.16 -9.08
CA GLY A 43 -4.22 -18.09 -8.62
C GLY A 43 -5.30 -18.37 -9.68
N TYR A 44 -4.95 -18.58 -10.95
CA TYR A 44 -5.92 -18.91 -12.00
C TYR A 44 -6.06 -20.41 -12.20
N ARG A 45 -7.09 -21.02 -11.59
CA ARG A 45 -7.39 -22.44 -11.81
C ARG A 45 -7.89 -22.70 -13.24
N ALA A 46 -7.49 -23.85 -13.80
CA ALA A 46 -8.01 -24.32 -15.09
C ALA A 46 -9.37 -25.03 -14.94
N ASP A 47 -10.30 -24.76 -15.87
CA ASP A 47 -11.65 -25.38 -15.89
C ASP A 47 -11.89 -26.31 -17.10
N GLY A 48 -11.00 -26.29 -18.10
CA GLY A 48 -11.22 -27.06 -19.33
C GLY A 48 -12.48 -26.65 -20.11
N ASN A 49 -12.98 -25.43 -19.90
CA ASN A 49 -14.25 -24.94 -20.45
C ASN A 49 -14.18 -24.61 -21.96
N CYS A 50 -13.12 -23.91 -22.41
CA CYS A 50 -13.01 -23.48 -23.82
C CYS A 50 -12.80 -24.63 -24.81
N ARG A 51 -12.33 -25.80 -24.36
CA ARG A 51 -11.98 -26.98 -25.18
C ARG A 51 -10.95 -26.75 -26.29
N THR A 52 -10.29 -25.59 -26.38
CA THR A 52 -9.23 -25.38 -27.37
C THR A 52 -7.98 -26.21 -27.07
N CYS A 53 -7.69 -26.52 -25.82
CA CYS A 53 -6.48 -27.26 -25.40
C CYS A 53 -6.57 -28.80 -25.52
N MET A 54 -7.50 -29.34 -26.33
CA MET A 54 -7.77 -30.78 -26.39
C MET A 54 -6.62 -31.58 -27.00
N VAL A 55 -6.10 -32.61 -26.33
CA VAL A 55 -5.03 -33.52 -26.81
C VAL A 55 -5.57 -34.96 -26.95
N GLU A 56 -4.89 -35.79 -27.73
CA GLU A 56 -5.20 -37.22 -27.82
C GLU A 56 -4.34 -38.02 -26.85
N ILE A 57 -4.94 -39.01 -26.20
CA ILE A 57 -4.27 -39.93 -25.28
C ILE A 57 -4.51 -41.35 -25.79
N GLU A 58 -3.43 -42.13 -25.97
CA GLU A 58 -3.51 -43.51 -26.46
C GLU A 58 -4.41 -44.36 -25.55
N GLY A 59 -5.37 -45.06 -26.15
CA GLY A 59 -6.35 -45.88 -25.43
C GLY A 59 -7.60 -45.13 -24.95
N GLU A 60 -7.63 -43.79 -25.01
CA GLU A 60 -8.82 -43.01 -24.63
C GLU A 60 -9.75 -42.73 -25.81
N ARG A 61 -11.06 -42.91 -25.60
CA ARG A 61 -12.08 -42.68 -26.64
C ARG A 61 -12.25 -41.20 -26.98
N VAL A 62 -12.04 -40.28 -26.03
CA VAL A 62 -12.35 -38.85 -26.18
C VAL A 62 -11.06 -38.03 -26.10
N LEU A 63 -11.05 -36.87 -26.75
CA LEU A 63 -9.94 -35.92 -26.58
C LEU A 63 -10.01 -35.29 -25.18
N ALA A 64 -8.88 -35.25 -24.49
CA ALA A 64 -8.77 -34.74 -23.14
C ALA A 64 -8.39 -33.25 -23.16
N ALA A 65 -9.02 -32.41 -22.32
CA ALA A 65 -8.54 -31.04 -22.13
C ALA A 65 -7.23 -31.08 -21.33
N SER A 66 -6.12 -30.73 -21.97
CA SER A 66 -4.79 -30.84 -21.37
C SER A 66 -4.60 -29.98 -20.12
N CYS A 67 -5.35 -28.88 -19.97
CA CYS A 67 -5.22 -27.98 -18.82
C CYS A 67 -5.81 -28.51 -17.50
N ILE A 68 -6.62 -29.57 -17.54
CA ILE A 68 -7.18 -30.22 -16.33
C ILE A 68 -6.82 -31.71 -16.25
N ARG A 69 -6.11 -32.24 -17.25
CA ARG A 69 -5.68 -33.63 -17.29
C ARG A 69 -4.29 -33.72 -16.68
N THR A 70 -4.15 -34.39 -15.55
CA THR A 70 -2.86 -34.66 -14.92
C THR A 70 -2.12 -35.79 -15.62
N ALA A 71 -0.79 -35.73 -15.63
CA ALA A 71 0.04 -36.83 -16.14
C ALA A 71 -0.14 -38.10 -15.28
N THR A 72 -0.12 -39.27 -15.91
CA THR A 72 -0.11 -40.58 -15.22
C THR A 72 0.96 -41.47 -15.81
N ALA A 73 1.49 -42.39 -15.00
CA ALA A 73 2.57 -43.27 -15.42
C ALA A 73 2.22 -44.06 -16.69
N GLY A 74 3.11 -44.04 -17.68
CA GLY A 74 2.92 -44.75 -18.95
C GLY A 74 1.87 -44.17 -19.88
N MET A 75 1.27 -43.01 -19.56
CA MET A 75 0.37 -42.29 -20.46
C MET A 75 1.12 -41.92 -21.75
N LYS A 76 0.47 -42.01 -22.90
CA LYS A 76 1.04 -41.55 -24.18
C LYS A 76 0.12 -40.51 -24.78
N VAL A 77 0.65 -39.30 -24.92
CA VAL A 77 -0.08 -38.11 -25.34
C VAL A 77 0.45 -37.65 -26.68
N THR A 78 -0.46 -37.35 -27.60
CA THR A 78 -0.13 -36.68 -28.87
C THR A 78 -0.87 -35.36 -28.93
N THR A 79 -0.11 -34.26 -28.98
CA THR A 79 -0.64 -32.90 -28.98
C THR A 79 -1.02 -32.44 -30.38
N ASP A 80 -0.37 -32.94 -31.43
CA ASP A 80 -0.59 -32.51 -32.80
C ASP A 80 -0.85 -33.67 -33.77
N ASN A 81 -2.14 -33.97 -33.98
CA ASN A 81 -2.57 -34.98 -34.95
C ASN A 81 -3.85 -34.51 -35.67
N PRO A 82 -4.26 -35.17 -36.78
CA PRO A 82 -5.42 -34.76 -37.57
C PRO A 82 -6.73 -34.66 -36.75
N ARG A 83 -6.92 -35.57 -35.80
CA ARG A 83 -8.13 -35.64 -34.97
C ARG A 83 -8.21 -34.46 -33.99
N ALA A 84 -7.12 -34.19 -33.27
CA ALA A 84 -7.02 -33.06 -32.36
C ALA A 84 -7.13 -31.73 -33.11
N ARG A 85 -6.42 -31.57 -34.25
CA ARG A 85 -6.51 -30.36 -35.10
C ARG A 85 -7.92 -30.08 -35.58
N SER A 86 -8.59 -31.09 -36.14
CA SER A 86 -9.97 -30.93 -36.63
C SER A 86 -10.94 -30.51 -35.52
N ALA A 87 -10.83 -31.13 -34.33
CA ALA A 87 -11.67 -30.77 -33.20
C ALA A 87 -11.41 -29.35 -32.67
N ARG A 88 -10.14 -28.96 -32.55
CA ARG A 88 -9.75 -27.61 -32.12
C ARG A 88 -10.21 -26.55 -33.11
N ASN A 89 -10.06 -26.78 -34.42
CA ASN A 89 -10.53 -25.86 -35.45
C ASN A 89 -12.05 -25.70 -35.40
N GLY A 90 -12.81 -26.80 -35.24
CA GLY A 90 -14.26 -26.73 -35.08
C GLY A 90 -14.70 -25.95 -33.83
N VAL A 91 -14.01 -26.12 -32.70
CA VAL A 91 -14.24 -25.32 -31.49
C VAL A 91 -13.92 -23.84 -31.75
N MET A 92 -12.81 -23.55 -32.43
CA MET A 92 -12.41 -22.18 -32.73
C MET A 92 -13.41 -21.48 -33.66
N GLU A 93 -13.91 -22.17 -34.69
CA GLU A 93 -14.99 -21.66 -35.55
C GLU A 93 -16.25 -21.33 -34.73
N LEU A 94 -16.63 -22.17 -33.77
CA LEU A 94 -17.79 -21.90 -32.89
C LEU A 94 -17.57 -20.66 -32.02
N LEU A 95 -16.36 -20.48 -31.48
CA LEU A 95 -16.04 -19.30 -30.67
C LEU A 95 -16.02 -18.01 -31.51
N LEU A 96 -15.48 -18.09 -32.73
CA LEU A 96 -15.45 -16.96 -33.68
C LEU A 96 -16.83 -16.58 -34.22
N ALA A 97 -17.82 -17.49 -34.18
CA ALA A 97 -19.19 -17.20 -34.64
C ALA A 97 -19.81 -16.02 -33.89
N ASP A 98 -19.45 -15.88 -32.62
CA ASP A 98 -19.98 -14.86 -31.71
C ASP A 98 -19.03 -13.66 -31.53
N GLN A 99 -17.89 -13.60 -32.23
CA GLN A 99 -16.98 -12.46 -32.13
C GLN A 99 -17.37 -11.36 -33.13
N PRO A 100 -17.22 -10.07 -32.76
CA PRO A 100 -17.26 -8.99 -33.75
C PRO A 100 -16.16 -9.21 -34.81
N PRO A 101 -16.34 -8.74 -36.06
CA PRO A 101 -15.29 -8.77 -37.07
C PRO A 101 -13.99 -8.17 -36.52
N ARG A 102 -12.83 -8.72 -36.90
CA ARG A 102 -11.54 -8.33 -36.30
C ARG A 102 -11.31 -6.82 -36.38
N GLU A 103 -11.70 -6.15 -37.47
CA GLU A 103 -11.56 -4.70 -37.67
C GLU A 103 -12.44 -3.85 -36.75
N ARG A 104 -13.42 -4.45 -36.08
CA ARG A 104 -14.31 -3.82 -35.09
C ARG A 104 -14.26 -4.51 -33.73
N ALA A 105 -13.27 -5.38 -33.51
CA ALA A 105 -13.10 -6.04 -32.24
C ALA A 105 -12.71 -5.03 -31.15
N HIS A 106 -13.19 -5.27 -29.93
CA HIS A 106 -12.82 -4.47 -28.76
C HIS A 106 -11.32 -4.61 -28.42
N GLU A 107 -10.70 -5.71 -28.85
CA GLU A 107 -9.25 -5.92 -28.79
C GLU A 107 -8.79 -6.67 -30.06
N HIS A 108 -8.13 -5.96 -30.98
CA HIS A 108 -7.76 -6.46 -32.31
C HIS A 108 -6.70 -7.57 -32.30
N ASP A 109 -5.87 -7.59 -31.25
CA ASP A 109 -4.82 -8.59 -31.02
C ASP A 109 -5.06 -9.39 -29.74
N SER A 110 -6.33 -9.63 -29.41
CA SER A 110 -6.70 -10.42 -28.25
C SER A 110 -6.12 -11.84 -28.31
N GLN A 111 -5.99 -12.48 -27.15
CA GLN A 111 -5.51 -13.87 -27.07
C GLN A 111 -6.34 -14.81 -27.99
N LEU A 112 -7.64 -14.54 -28.13
CA LEU A 112 -8.49 -15.25 -29.08
C LEU A 112 -8.03 -15.07 -30.53
N TRP A 113 -7.82 -13.84 -30.99
CA TRP A 113 -7.37 -13.59 -32.36
C TRP A 113 -5.98 -14.13 -32.64
N GLN A 114 -5.06 -14.02 -31.68
CA GLN A 114 -3.72 -14.63 -31.77
C GLN A 114 -3.79 -16.15 -31.96
N TRP A 115 -4.69 -16.84 -31.26
CA TRP A 115 -4.89 -18.29 -31.46
C TRP A 115 -5.60 -18.62 -32.76
N ALA A 116 -6.61 -17.83 -33.16
CA ALA A 116 -7.29 -17.98 -34.45
C ALA A 116 -6.28 -17.98 -35.60
N GLU A 117 -5.36 -17.01 -35.57
CA GLU A 117 -4.30 -16.83 -36.56
C GLU A 117 -3.31 -18.00 -36.55
N ARG A 118 -2.78 -18.38 -35.37
CA ARG A 118 -1.87 -19.53 -35.23
C ARG A 118 -2.49 -20.85 -35.69
N MET A 119 -3.81 -21.01 -35.55
CA MET A 119 -4.56 -22.19 -35.97
C MET A 119 -5.04 -22.12 -37.42
N ALA A 120 -4.79 -21.00 -38.12
CA ALA A 120 -5.28 -20.71 -39.47
C ALA A 120 -6.81 -20.84 -39.61
N VAL A 121 -7.56 -20.34 -38.61
CA VAL A 121 -9.03 -20.29 -38.61
C VAL A 121 -9.46 -18.82 -38.71
N SER A 122 -10.00 -18.41 -39.86
CA SER A 122 -10.29 -17.00 -40.17
C SER A 122 -11.77 -16.60 -40.08
N GLY A 123 -12.67 -17.54 -39.77
CA GLY A 123 -14.10 -17.24 -39.69
C GLY A 123 -14.92 -18.43 -39.18
N SER A 124 -16.24 -18.28 -39.22
CA SER A 124 -17.19 -19.31 -38.78
C SER A 124 -18.22 -19.64 -39.84
N ARG A 125 -18.62 -20.91 -39.91
CA ARG A 125 -19.76 -21.39 -40.70
C ARG A 125 -21.08 -21.42 -39.91
N PHE A 126 -21.02 -21.14 -38.61
CA PHE A 126 -22.15 -21.24 -37.69
C PHE A 126 -22.85 -19.88 -37.54
N PRO A 127 -24.15 -19.86 -37.20
CA PRO A 127 -24.86 -18.61 -36.94
C PRO A 127 -24.34 -17.92 -35.68
N THR A 128 -24.25 -16.59 -35.74
CA THR A 128 -23.96 -15.71 -34.59
C THR A 128 -25.16 -15.65 -33.66
N ARG A 129 -24.91 -15.58 -32.35
CA ARG A 129 -25.93 -15.23 -31.35
C ARG A 129 -26.41 -13.78 -31.44
N ASP A 130 -27.56 -13.50 -30.83
CA ASP A 130 -28.00 -12.12 -30.62
C ASP A 130 -27.04 -11.39 -29.65
N PRO A 131 -26.52 -10.20 -30.03
CA PRO A 131 -25.60 -9.47 -29.17
C PRO A 131 -26.31 -8.92 -27.93
N LEU A 132 -25.61 -8.94 -26.80
CA LEU A 132 -26.08 -8.31 -25.57
C LEU A 132 -25.75 -6.81 -25.58
N PRO A 133 -26.60 -5.95 -25.00
CA PRO A 133 -26.28 -4.54 -24.85
C PRO A 133 -24.97 -4.33 -24.07
N PRO A 134 -24.13 -3.36 -24.48
CA PRO A 134 -22.94 -3.03 -23.72
C PRO A 134 -23.31 -2.33 -22.41
N ASP A 135 -22.42 -2.43 -21.42
CA ASP A 135 -22.52 -1.70 -20.16
C ASP A 135 -21.29 -0.79 -19.98
N ALA A 136 -21.57 0.52 -19.93
CA ALA A 136 -20.61 1.60 -19.75
C ALA A 136 -20.84 2.36 -18.43
N SER A 137 -21.57 1.77 -17.48
CA SER A 137 -21.88 2.39 -16.18
C SER A 137 -20.65 2.61 -15.30
N HIS A 138 -19.59 1.82 -15.47
CA HIS A 138 -18.37 1.95 -14.68
C HIS A 138 -17.40 2.95 -15.32
N VAL A 139 -16.86 3.89 -14.53
CA VAL A 139 -15.98 4.97 -15.03
C VAL A 139 -14.66 4.46 -15.64
N ALA A 140 -14.09 3.40 -15.06
CA ALA A 140 -12.79 2.85 -15.44
C ALA A 140 -12.82 1.71 -16.48
N MET A 141 -13.98 1.08 -16.70
CA MET A 141 -14.07 -0.20 -17.41
C MET A 141 -15.28 -0.23 -18.33
N ARG A 142 -15.22 -1.07 -19.36
CA ARG A 142 -16.30 -1.29 -20.33
C ARG A 142 -16.61 -2.77 -20.44
N VAL A 143 -17.90 -3.08 -20.55
CA VAL A 143 -18.43 -4.43 -20.63
C VAL A 143 -19.12 -4.61 -21.98
N HIS A 144 -18.49 -5.39 -22.86
CA HIS A 144 -18.96 -5.69 -24.22
C HIS A 144 -19.15 -7.20 -24.35
N LEU A 145 -20.30 -7.69 -23.87
CA LEU A 145 -20.54 -9.13 -23.79
C LEU A 145 -20.84 -9.79 -25.13
N ASP A 146 -21.01 -9.03 -26.21
CA ASP A 146 -21.04 -9.58 -27.57
C ASP A 146 -19.76 -10.37 -27.86
N ALA A 147 -18.57 -9.89 -27.44
CA ALA A 147 -17.31 -10.64 -27.55
C ALA A 147 -17.07 -11.71 -26.46
N CYS A 148 -18.02 -11.99 -25.56
CA CYS A 148 -17.80 -12.93 -24.45
C CYS A 148 -17.87 -14.41 -24.87
N ILE A 149 -16.79 -15.17 -24.66
CA ILE A 149 -16.75 -16.63 -24.94
C ILE A 149 -17.13 -17.52 -23.75
N HIS A 150 -17.72 -16.96 -22.69
CA HIS A 150 -18.10 -17.67 -21.46
C HIS A 150 -16.96 -18.48 -20.81
N CYS A 151 -15.71 -18.04 -20.96
CA CYS A 151 -14.54 -18.78 -20.47
C CYS A 151 -14.42 -18.81 -18.93
N ASN A 152 -15.20 -17.99 -18.22
CA ASN A 152 -15.18 -17.78 -16.77
C ASN A 152 -13.86 -17.22 -16.19
N LEU A 153 -12.93 -16.69 -17.02
CA LEU A 153 -11.69 -16.10 -16.49
C LEU A 153 -11.97 -14.88 -15.61
N CYS A 154 -12.91 -14.02 -15.99
CA CYS A 154 -13.35 -12.89 -15.19
C CYS A 154 -13.98 -13.31 -13.85
N VAL A 155 -14.74 -14.41 -13.84
CA VAL A 155 -15.32 -14.99 -12.63
C VAL A 155 -14.21 -15.49 -11.70
N ARG A 156 -13.23 -16.24 -12.21
CA ARG A 156 -12.08 -16.72 -11.41
C ARG A 156 -11.19 -15.57 -10.92
N ALA A 157 -10.94 -14.57 -11.75
CA ALA A 157 -10.25 -13.34 -11.36
C ALA A 157 -10.93 -12.69 -10.14
N CYS A 158 -12.25 -12.53 -10.17
CA CYS A 158 -12.99 -11.90 -9.08
C CYS A 158 -13.13 -12.80 -7.84
N ARG A 159 -13.41 -14.10 -8.02
CA ARG A 159 -13.76 -15.03 -6.94
C ARG A 159 -12.57 -15.74 -6.31
N GLU A 160 -11.59 -16.12 -7.12
CA GLU A 160 -10.46 -16.96 -6.69
C GLU A 160 -9.19 -16.10 -6.47
N VAL A 161 -8.89 -15.17 -7.39
CA VAL A 161 -7.68 -14.33 -7.32
C VAL A 161 -7.87 -13.17 -6.34
N GLN A 162 -8.89 -12.34 -6.56
CA GLN A 162 -9.14 -11.15 -5.74
C GLN A 162 -10.00 -11.45 -4.51
N VAL A 163 -10.84 -12.49 -4.57
CA VAL A 163 -11.78 -12.88 -3.52
C VAL A 163 -12.74 -11.74 -3.15
N ASN A 164 -13.35 -11.10 -4.15
CA ASN A 164 -14.38 -10.07 -3.96
C ASN A 164 -15.81 -10.62 -4.20
N ASP A 165 -15.94 -11.68 -4.98
CA ASP A 165 -17.20 -12.41 -5.21
C ASP A 165 -18.33 -11.65 -5.92
N VAL A 166 -17.99 -10.66 -6.73
CA VAL A 166 -18.95 -9.79 -7.44
C VAL A 166 -19.42 -10.37 -8.78
N ILE A 167 -18.54 -11.07 -9.51
CA ILE A 167 -18.85 -11.55 -10.88
C ILE A 167 -19.36 -13.00 -10.85
N GLY A 168 -20.48 -13.24 -11.54
CA GLY A 168 -21.08 -14.57 -11.72
C GLY A 168 -21.46 -14.89 -13.16
N MET A 169 -22.09 -16.05 -13.35
CA MET A 169 -22.70 -16.49 -14.61
C MET A 169 -24.18 -16.79 -14.33
N ALA A 170 -25.09 -16.10 -15.02
CA ALA A 170 -26.53 -16.31 -14.91
C ALA A 170 -27.08 -17.10 -16.11
N TYR A 171 -28.31 -17.61 -15.96
CA TYR A 171 -29.06 -18.40 -16.94
C TYR A 171 -28.39 -19.74 -17.32
N ARG A 172 -28.81 -20.36 -18.44
CA ARG A 172 -28.33 -21.68 -18.90
C ARG A 172 -28.30 -21.77 -20.43
N GLY A 173 -27.35 -22.56 -20.95
CA GLY A 173 -27.21 -22.81 -22.38
C GLY A 173 -26.83 -21.54 -23.14
N HIS A 174 -27.48 -21.31 -24.28
CA HIS A 174 -27.17 -20.17 -25.16
C HIS A 174 -27.47 -18.80 -24.52
N GLY A 175 -28.46 -18.73 -23.61
CA GLY A 175 -28.80 -17.49 -22.90
C GLY A 175 -27.91 -17.18 -21.69
N SER A 176 -26.84 -17.96 -21.45
CA SER A 176 -25.94 -17.70 -20.34
C SER A 176 -25.20 -16.38 -20.55
N LYS A 177 -25.01 -15.61 -19.48
CA LYS A 177 -24.24 -14.36 -19.54
C LYS A 177 -23.49 -14.08 -18.24
N ILE A 178 -22.42 -13.31 -18.35
CA ILE A 178 -21.73 -12.75 -17.19
C ILE A 178 -22.63 -11.71 -16.53
N VAL A 179 -22.71 -11.74 -15.20
CA VAL A 179 -23.49 -10.80 -14.38
C VAL A 179 -22.65 -10.29 -13.21
N PHE A 180 -23.01 -9.11 -12.70
CA PHE A 180 -22.44 -8.51 -11.49
C PHE A 180 -23.51 -8.48 -10.40
N ASP A 181 -23.18 -8.92 -9.19
CA ASP A 181 -24.12 -9.06 -8.07
C ASP A 181 -25.47 -9.68 -8.48
N PHE A 182 -26.56 -8.89 -8.47
CA PHE A 182 -27.90 -9.33 -8.84
C PHE A 182 -28.28 -8.96 -10.28
N ASP A 183 -27.32 -9.07 -11.21
CA ASP A 183 -27.42 -8.59 -12.60
C ASP A 183 -27.50 -7.05 -12.69
N ASP A 184 -26.86 -6.38 -11.74
CA ASP A 184 -26.72 -4.94 -11.72
C ASP A 184 -25.72 -4.48 -12.79
N PRO A 185 -25.87 -3.27 -13.35
CA PRO A 185 -24.80 -2.62 -14.10
C PRO A 185 -23.51 -2.61 -13.28
N MET A 186 -22.36 -2.82 -13.91
CA MET A 186 -21.07 -2.97 -13.26
C MET A 186 -20.75 -1.80 -12.32
N GLY A 187 -21.01 -0.55 -12.75
CA GLY A 187 -20.78 0.66 -11.95
C GLY A 187 -21.71 0.82 -10.76
N ALA A 188 -22.83 0.09 -10.72
CA ALA A 188 -23.78 0.08 -9.60
C ALA A 188 -23.61 -1.16 -8.68
N SER A 189 -22.76 -2.11 -9.07
CA SER A 189 -22.45 -3.29 -8.27
C SER A 189 -21.46 -2.99 -7.13
N THR A 190 -21.20 -3.98 -6.29
CA THR A 190 -20.19 -3.97 -5.22
C THR A 190 -18.75 -4.14 -5.73
N CYS A 191 -18.52 -3.98 -7.04
CA CYS A 191 -17.20 -4.01 -7.65
C CYS A 191 -16.29 -2.93 -7.09
N VAL A 192 -15.15 -3.33 -6.54
CA VAL A 192 -14.12 -2.42 -5.97
C VAL A 192 -13.11 -1.91 -7.01
N ALA A 193 -13.44 -2.03 -8.30
CA ALA A 193 -12.61 -1.55 -9.41
C ALA A 193 -11.13 -2.02 -9.42
N CYS A 194 -10.84 -3.27 -9.02
CA CYS A 194 -9.46 -3.80 -9.03
C CYS A 194 -8.87 -4.04 -10.43
N GLY A 195 -9.73 -4.18 -11.44
CA GLY A 195 -9.33 -4.45 -12.83
C GLY A 195 -8.72 -5.83 -13.10
N GLU A 196 -8.82 -6.78 -12.18
CA GLU A 196 -8.33 -8.14 -12.42
C GLU A 196 -9.11 -8.84 -13.55
N CYS A 197 -10.41 -8.57 -13.67
CA CYS A 197 -11.26 -9.16 -14.69
C CYS A 197 -10.96 -8.66 -16.11
N VAL A 198 -10.58 -7.39 -16.27
CA VAL A 198 -10.17 -6.82 -17.58
C VAL A 198 -8.78 -7.32 -17.97
N GLN A 199 -7.84 -7.40 -17.03
CA GLN A 199 -6.52 -8.02 -17.26
C GLN A 199 -6.61 -9.51 -17.67
N ALA A 200 -7.64 -10.22 -17.21
CA ALA A 200 -7.82 -11.64 -17.48
C ALA A 200 -8.67 -11.95 -18.72
N CYS A 201 -9.31 -10.95 -19.33
CA CYS A 201 -10.24 -11.19 -20.42
C CYS A 201 -9.48 -11.53 -21.72
N PRO A 202 -9.70 -12.70 -22.35
CA PRO A 202 -8.93 -13.13 -23.52
C PRO A 202 -9.49 -12.60 -24.85
N THR A 203 -10.58 -11.83 -24.83
CA THR A 203 -11.33 -11.40 -26.03
C THR A 203 -11.61 -9.91 -26.11
N GLY A 204 -11.27 -9.13 -25.09
CA GLY A 204 -11.71 -7.74 -24.95
C GLY A 204 -13.20 -7.56 -24.59
N ALA A 205 -13.90 -8.61 -24.13
CA ALA A 205 -15.27 -8.47 -23.64
C ALA A 205 -15.37 -7.63 -22.34
N LEU A 206 -14.28 -7.59 -21.57
CA LEU A 206 -14.09 -6.67 -20.45
C LEU A 206 -12.79 -5.94 -20.70
N MET A 207 -12.84 -4.62 -20.82
CA MET A 207 -11.69 -3.77 -21.16
C MET A 207 -11.59 -2.56 -20.22
N GLU A 208 -10.37 -2.05 -20.03
CA GLU A 208 -10.16 -0.71 -19.51
C GLU A 208 -10.80 0.33 -20.44
N ALA A 209 -11.50 1.30 -19.87
CA ALA A 209 -12.19 2.34 -20.64
C ALA A 209 -11.23 3.22 -21.46
N THR A 210 -9.95 3.28 -21.08
CA THR A 210 -8.92 4.03 -21.81
C THR A 210 -8.42 3.31 -23.06
N LEU A 211 -8.69 2.01 -23.21
CA LEU A 211 -8.25 1.19 -24.33
C LEU A 211 -9.31 1.01 -25.41
N VAL A 212 -10.49 1.59 -25.24
CA VAL A 212 -11.60 1.52 -26.20
C VAL A 212 -12.15 2.91 -26.49
N ASP A 213 -12.66 3.12 -27.70
CA ASP A 213 -13.35 4.36 -28.06
C ASP A 213 -14.84 4.36 -27.68
N GLU A 214 -15.55 5.42 -28.06
CA GLU A 214 -16.99 5.58 -27.80
C GLU A 214 -17.83 4.50 -28.51
N GLN A 215 -17.31 3.90 -29.59
CA GLN A 215 -17.95 2.80 -30.31
C GLN A 215 -17.55 1.43 -29.73
N GLY A 216 -16.71 1.41 -28.69
CA GLY A 216 -16.17 0.21 -28.08
C GLY A 216 -15.03 -0.43 -28.85
N ILE A 217 -14.51 0.19 -29.91
CA ILE A 217 -13.43 -0.40 -30.73
C ILE A 217 -12.09 -0.17 -30.02
N GLY A 218 -11.27 -1.23 -29.98
CA GLY A 218 -9.99 -1.24 -29.28
C GLY A 218 -8.95 -0.32 -29.90
N LYS A 219 -8.15 0.34 -29.06
CA LYS A 219 -7.00 1.17 -29.45
C LYS A 219 -5.71 0.66 -28.80
N THR A 220 -5.42 -0.62 -28.98
CA THR A 220 -4.29 -1.32 -28.34
C THR A 220 -3.00 -1.31 -29.18
N ASP A 221 -3.03 -0.72 -30.38
CA ASP A 221 -1.88 -0.75 -31.29
C ASP A 221 -0.74 0.15 -30.81
N SER A 222 0.48 -0.40 -30.88
CA SER A 222 1.76 0.30 -30.62
C SER A 222 1.97 0.77 -29.18
N LEU A 223 1.46 0.02 -28.18
CA LEU A 223 1.80 0.26 -26.78
C LEU A 223 3.19 -0.32 -26.47
N THR A 224 4.02 0.47 -25.78
CA THR A 224 5.31 0.02 -25.23
C THR A 224 5.13 -0.33 -23.77
N GLU A 225 5.55 -1.53 -23.37
CA GLU A 225 5.50 -1.96 -21.97
C GLU A 225 6.77 -1.54 -21.21
N ILE A 226 6.59 -0.88 -20.06
CA ILE A 226 7.68 -0.45 -19.18
C ILE A 226 7.43 -0.97 -17.76
N ALA A 227 8.31 -1.86 -17.31
CA ALA A 227 8.29 -2.44 -15.97
C ALA A 227 8.61 -1.42 -14.86
N SER A 228 7.81 -1.36 -13.80
CA SER A 228 8.04 -0.46 -12.66
C SER A 228 7.32 -0.97 -11.40
N VAL A 229 7.18 -0.12 -10.38
CA VAL A 229 6.52 -0.39 -9.09
C VAL A 229 5.39 0.62 -8.85
N CYS A 230 4.34 0.21 -8.14
CA CYS A 230 3.22 1.07 -7.78
C CYS A 230 3.61 2.15 -6.72
N PRO A 231 3.32 3.45 -6.95
CA PRO A 231 3.74 4.54 -6.05
C PRO A 231 2.79 4.81 -4.86
N TYR A 232 1.86 3.92 -4.56
CA TYR A 232 0.80 4.17 -3.58
C TYR A 232 1.11 3.62 -2.18
N CYS A 233 0.62 2.42 -1.88
CA CYS A 233 0.74 1.79 -0.56
C CYS A 233 2.02 0.97 -0.42
N GLY A 234 2.39 0.66 0.83
CA GLY A 234 3.58 -0.10 1.20
C GLY A 234 3.61 -1.56 0.74
N VAL A 235 2.65 -2.03 -0.06
CA VAL A 235 2.67 -3.40 -0.61
C VAL A 235 3.82 -3.58 -1.61
N GLY A 236 4.11 -2.57 -2.45
CA GLY A 236 5.15 -2.72 -3.50
C GLY A 236 4.71 -3.62 -4.66
N CYS A 237 3.51 -3.38 -5.20
CA CYS A 237 3.03 -4.14 -6.36
C CYS A 237 3.88 -3.84 -7.59
N GLN A 238 4.40 -4.88 -8.26
CA GLN A 238 5.07 -4.69 -9.55
C GLN A 238 4.05 -4.49 -10.66
N ILE A 239 4.36 -3.54 -11.54
CA ILE A 239 3.46 -3.08 -12.61
C ILE A 239 4.19 -2.95 -13.94
N ALA A 240 3.42 -2.93 -15.01
CA ALA A 240 3.84 -2.62 -16.36
C ALA A 240 3.00 -1.43 -16.86
N TYR A 241 3.64 -0.29 -17.10
CA TYR A 241 3.01 0.84 -17.78
C TYR A 241 2.90 0.52 -19.27
N GLN A 242 1.71 0.70 -19.84
CA GLN A 242 1.47 0.61 -21.28
C GLN A 242 1.49 2.03 -21.85
N VAL A 243 2.58 2.38 -22.54
CA VAL A 243 2.90 3.76 -22.93
C VAL A 243 2.77 3.94 -24.44
N LYS A 244 2.20 5.07 -24.86
CA LYS A 244 2.16 5.53 -26.24
C LYS A 244 2.24 7.06 -26.29
N ASP A 245 3.01 7.61 -27.23
CA ASP A 245 3.14 9.05 -27.42
C ASP A 245 3.52 9.84 -26.14
N ASN A 246 4.38 9.25 -25.30
CA ASN A 246 4.76 9.77 -23.97
C ASN A 246 3.57 9.91 -23.00
N GLU A 247 2.63 8.97 -23.08
CA GLU A 247 1.45 8.92 -22.24
C GLU A 247 1.19 7.49 -21.75
N ILE A 248 0.86 7.33 -20.46
CA ILE A 248 0.38 6.05 -19.94
C ILE A 248 -1.08 5.88 -20.37
N ILE A 249 -1.36 4.82 -21.12
CA ILE A 249 -2.70 4.48 -21.61
C ILE A 249 -3.39 3.49 -20.67
N ALA A 250 -2.63 2.53 -20.12
CA ALA A 250 -3.11 1.53 -19.17
C ALA A 250 -1.98 1.03 -18.26
N VAL A 251 -2.33 0.31 -17.19
CA VAL A 251 -1.37 -0.32 -16.28
C VAL A 251 -1.75 -1.79 -16.07
N GLN A 252 -0.76 -2.67 -16.22
CA GLN A 252 -0.88 -4.09 -15.96
C GLN A 252 -0.15 -4.49 -14.68
N GLY A 253 -0.66 -5.48 -13.96
CA GLY A 253 0.05 -6.08 -12.83
C GLY A 253 1.02 -7.14 -13.33
N ARG A 254 2.28 -7.05 -12.90
CA ARG A 254 3.33 -8.05 -13.18
C ARG A 254 3.42 -9.08 -12.06
N ASP A 255 4.01 -10.22 -12.37
CA ASP A 255 4.23 -11.30 -11.41
C ASP A 255 5.38 -10.98 -10.45
N GLY A 256 5.13 -10.06 -9.53
CA GLY A 256 6.08 -9.65 -8.49
C GLY A 256 5.84 -10.38 -7.16
N PRO A 257 6.87 -10.46 -6.29
CA PRO A 257 6.83 -11.24 -5.06
C PRO A 257 5.81 -10.75 -4.03
N ALA A 258 5.31 -9.51 -4.17
CA ALA A 258 4.32 -8.93 -3.27
C ALA A 258 2.88 -8.98 -3.81
N ASN A 259 2.68 -9.16 -5.11
CA ASN A 259 1.36 -8.99 -5.72
C ASN A 259 0.89 -10.13 -6.60
N HIS A 260 1.78 -10.99 -7.11
CA HIS A 260 1.40 -12.11 -7.98
C HIS A 260 0.45 -11.66 -9.12
N ASN A 261 0.79 -10.58 -9.85
CA ASN A 261 0.02 -9.93 -10.94
C ASN A 261 -1.21 -9.12 -10.51
N ARG A 262 -1.55 -9.08 -9.22
CA ARG A 262 -2.73 -8.36 -8.71
C ARG A 262 -2.46 -6.87 -8.62
N LEU A 263 -3.49 -6.07 -8.81
CA LEU A 263 -3.51 -4.64 -8.46
C LEU A 263 -4.83 -4.27 -7.79
N CYS A 264 -4.84 -3.08 -7.18
CA CYS A 264 -6.05 -2.42 -6.71
C CYS A 264 -6.41 -1.25 -7.63
N VAL A 265 -7.58 -0.64 -7.42
CA VAL A 265 -8.08 0.50 -8.21
C VAL A 265 -7.02 1.62 -8.36
N LYS A 266 -6.30 1.95 -7.29
CA LYS A 266 -5.26 2.99 -7.31
C LYS A 266 -4.13 2.66 -8.29
N GLY A 267 -3.56 1.46 -8.16
CA GLY A 267 -2.45 1.03 -9.03
C GLY A 267 -2.88 0.76 -10.47
N ARG A 268 -4.13 0.35 -10.69
CA ARG A 268 -4.67 0.01 -12.01
C ARG A 268 -5.09 1.25 -12.80
N PHE A 269 -5.73 2.21 -12.15
CA PHE A 269 -6.43 3.32 -12.81
C PHE A 269 -6.01 4.71 -12.34
N GLY A 270 -5.23 4.83 -11.28
CA GLY A 270 -4.78 6.11 -10.72
C GLY A 270 -3.48 6.62 -11.34
N PHE A 271 -3.31 6.61 -12.65
CA PHE A 271 -2.04 7.01 -13.30
C PHE A 271 -2.11 8.36 -14.04
N ASP A 272 -3.31 8.89 -14.27
CA ASP A 272 -3.55 10.04 -15.13
C ASP A 272 -3.30 11.40 -14.45
N TYR A 273 -3.07 11.43 -13.14
CA TYR A 273 -2.70 12.64 -12.39
C TYR A 273 -1.48 13.37 -12.95
N ILE A 274 -0.57 12.67 -13.64
CA ILE A 274 0.64 13.26 -14.24
C ILE A 274 0.30 14.32 -15.29
N LYS A 275 -0.84 14.16 -15.97
CA LYS A 275 -1.32 15.12 -16.97
C LYS A 275 -2.27 16.17 -16.39
N HIS A 276 -2.51 16.14 -15.07
CA HIS A 276 -3.45 17.06 -14.46
C HIS A 276 -3.01 18.52 -14.69
N PRO A 277 -3.94 19.44 -15.04
CA PRO A 277 -3.59 20.83 -15.33
C PRO A 277 -2.82 21.56 -14.21
N HIS A 278 -3.06 21.17 -12.96
CA HIS A 278 -2.37 21.72 -11.77
C HIS A 278 -0.90 21.28 -11.62
N ARG A 279 -0.36 20.43 -12.51
CA ARG A 279 1.03 19.95 -12.43
C ARG A 279 2.00 21.12 -12.52
N LEU A 280 2.89 21.23 -11.53
CA LEU A 280 3.97 22.23 -11.55
C LEU A 280 4.96 21.91 -12.68
N LYS A 281 5.32 22.92 -13.48
CA LYS A 281 6.19 22.78 -14.66
C LYS A 281 7.42 23.68 -14.66
N VAL A 282 7.41 24.73 -13.85
CA VAL A 282 8.48 25.73 -13.75
C VAL A 282 8.69 26.11 -12.28
N PRO A 283 9.91 26.50 -11.87
CA PRO A 283 10.16 27.03 -10.54
C PRO A 283 9.32 28.27 -10.27
N LEU A 284 8.83 28.38 -9.04
CA LEU A 284 8.04 29.52 -8.59
C LEU A 284 8.69 30.18 -7.38
N ILE A 285 8.71 31.51 -7.37
CA ILE A 285 9.15 32.32 -6.22
C ILE A 285 7.97 33.17 -5.76
N ARG A 286 7.74 33.23 -4.45
CA ARG A 286 6.69 34.07 -3.86
C ARG A 286 6.92 35.53 -4.21
N ARG A 287 5.84 36.25 -4.50
CA ARG A 287 5.90 37.69 -4.76
C ARG A 287 6.02 38.47 -3.46
N ASP A 288 6.78 39.55 -3.48
CA ASP A 288 6.97 40.42 -2.31
C ASP A 288 5.65 41.08 -1.83
N ASP A 289 4.68 41.24 -2.72
CA ASP A 289 3.36 41.81 -2.42
C ASP A 289 2.30 40.77 -1.99
N ALA A 290 2.68 39.48 -1.92
CA ALA A 290 1.80 38.37 -1.52
C ALA A 290 2.38 37.58 -0.31
N PRO A 291 2.45 38.20 0.88
CA PRO A 291 3.04 37.59 2.06
C PRO A 291 2.30 36.32 2.49
N LYS A 292 2.98 35.45 3.23
CA LYS A 292 2.40 34.21 3.76
C LYS A 292 1.24 34.52 4.70
N ASN A 293 0.17 33.73 4.61
CA ASN A 293 -0.97 33.75 5.52
C ASN A 293 -1.23 32.33 6.02
N ALA A 294 -1.50 32.17 7.32
CA ALA A 294 -1.85 30.89 7.94
C ALA A 294 -3.19 30.33 7.40
N GLU A 295 -4.13 31.21 7.09
CA GLU A 295 -5.45 30.85 6.52
C GLU A 295 -5.49 31.09 5.00
N GLY A 296 -4.33 31.37 4.38
CA GLY A 296 -4.25 31.69 2.96
C GLY A 296 -4.55 30.47 2.09
N GLU A 297 -5.52 30.61 1.19
CA GLU A 297 -5.78 29.65 0.12
C GLU A 297 -5.19 30.17 -1.19
N VAL A 298 -4.40 29.33 -1.86
CA VAL A 298 -3.91 29.62 -3.22
C VAL A 298 -4.65 28.69 -4.18
N ASN A 299 -5.28 29.27 -5.20
CA ASN A 299 -5.87 28.46 -6.25
C ASN A 299 -4.76 27.74 -7.05
N PRO A 300 -4.66 26.40 -7.03
CA PRO A 300 -3.62 25.69 -7.77
C PRO A 300 -3.74 25.84 -9.29
N ALA A 301 -4.93 26.23 -9.79
CA ALA A 301 -5.14 26.55 -11.20
C ALA A 301 -4.58 27.93 -11.60
N ASP A 302 -4.36 28.82 -10.64
CA ASP A 302 -3.78 30.15 -10.87
C ASP A 302 -2.77 30.52 -9.76
N PRO A 303 -1.58 29.88 -9.75
CA PRO A 303 -0.55 30.12 -8.74
C PRO A 303 0.00 31.56 -8.80
N TYR A 304 -0.19 32.28 -9.92
CA TYR A 304 0.43 33.57 -10.18
C TYR A 304 -0.16 34.73 -9.36
N THR A 305 -1.27 34.46 -8.69
CA THR A 305 -1.85 35.31 -7.64
C THR A 305 -0.87 35.55 -6.48
N HIS A 306 -0.02 34.56 -6.17
CA HIS A 306 0.90 34.60 -5.03
C HIS A 306 2.37 34.41 -5.43
N PHE A 307 2.61 33.80 -6.58
CA PHE A 307 3.93 33.45 -7.06
C PHE A 307 4.24 34.11 -8.41
N ARG A 308 5.52 34.14 -8.77
CA ARG A 308 6.00 34.43 -10.12
C ARG A 308 6.89 33.29 -10.59
N GLU A 309 6.97 33.10 -11.90
CA GLU A 309 7.93 32.17 -12.49
C GLU A 309 9.37 32.65 -12.25
N ALA A 310 10.28 31.69 -12.16
CA ALA A 310 11.71 31.91 -12.03
C ALA A 310 12.48 30.90 -12.87
N THR A 311 13.71 31.26 -13.24
CA THR A 311 14.63 30.29 -13.83
C THR A 311 15.13 29.32 -12.75
N TRP A 312 15.64 28.15 -13.14
CA TRP A 312 16.25 27.23 -12.17
C TRP A 312 17.42 27.85 -11.42
N GLU A 313 18.27 28.62 -12.11
CA GLU A 313 19.41 29.29 -11.48
C GLU A 313 18.94 30.24 -10.39
N GLU A 314 17.98 31.13 -10.71
CA GLU A 314 17.41 32.07 -9.76
C GLU A 314 16.72 31.35 -8.59
N ALA A 315 15.85 30.38 -8.87
CA ALA A 315 15.10 29.67 -7.84
C ALA A 315 16.00 28.89 -6.89
N LEU A 316 17.05 28.24 -7.41
CA LEU A 316 18.01 27.50 -6.59
C LEU A 316 18.90 28.44 -5.77
N ASP A 317 19.28 29.60 -6.32
CA ASP A 317 20.06 30.61 -5.60
C ASP A 317 19.24 31.22 -4.45
N VAL A 318 17.95 31.52 -4.67
CA VAL A 318 17.05 32.00 -3.61
C VAL A 318 16.79 30.88 -2.58
N ALA A 319 16.53 29.65 -3.04
CA ALA A 319 16.28 28.51 -2.15
C ALA A 319 17.48 28.23 -1.24
N ALA A 320 18.66 27.98 -1.80
CA ALA A 320 19.87 27.67 -1.05
C ALA A 320 20.42 28.89 -0.30
N GLY A 321 20.27 30.09 -0.86
CA GLY A 321 20.70 31.35 -0.26
C GLY A 321 19.98 31.65 1.04
N GLY A 322 18.65 31.56 1.07
CA GLY A 322 17.86 31.77 2.29
C GLY A 322 18.20 30.76 3.40
N LEU A 323 18.34 29.48 3.05
CA LEU A 323 18.78 28.43 3.99
C LEU A 323 20.19 28.71 4.52
N THR A 324 21.13 29.07 3.63
CA THR A 324 22.52 29.36 4.00
C THR A 324 22.62 30.60 4.89
N GLN A 325 21.83 31.64 4.61
CA GLN A 325 21.79 32.85 5.42
C GLN A 325 21.34 32.55 6.85
N ILE A 326 20.25 31.80 7.03
CA ILE A 326 19.76 31.37 8.35
C ILE A 326 20.82 30.50 9.05
N ARG A 327 21.38 29.48 8.36
CA ARG A 327 22.45 28.63 8.92
C ARG A 327 23.64 29.46 9.43
N SER A 328 24.05 30.46 8.65
CA SER A 328 25.23 31.27 8.96
C SER A 328 24.97 32.26 10.10
N ARG A 329 23.75 32.80 10.18
CA ARG A 329 23.33 33.78 11.19
C ARG A 329 22.95 33.13 12.53
N ASP A 330 22.21 32.03 12.49
CA ASP A 330 21.56 31.41 13.66
C ASP A 330 22.05 29.99 13.98
N GLY A 331 22.88 29.38 13.11
CA GLY A 331 23.36 28.01 13.24
C GLY A 331 22.44 26.96 12.61
N GLY A 332 22.95 25.73 12.46
CA GLY A 332 22.23 24.63 11.80
C GLY A 332 20.94 24.22 12.51
N GLN A 333 20.85 24.40 13.82
CA GLN A 333 19.65 24.07 14.61
C GLN A 333 18.45 24.95 14.28
N ALA A 334 18.66 26.09 13.60
CA ALA A 334 17.58 26.94 13.09
C ALA A 334 16.96 26.45 11.78
N LEU A 335 17.44 25.33 11.25
CA LEU A 335 16.93 24.69 10.05
C LEU A 335 16.33 23.32 10.36
N ALA A 336 15.38 22.90 9.52
CA ALA A 336 14.88 21.54 9.48
C ALA A 336 14.57 21.08 8.04
N GLY A 337 14.55 19.78 7.82
CA GLY A 337 14.18 19.19 6.53
C GLY A 337 13.18 18.05 6.68
N PHE A 338 12.16 18.02 5.82
CA PHE A 338 11.26 16.88 5.70
C PHE A 338 11.49 16.15 4.38
N GLY A 339 11.78 14.86 4.46
CA GLY A 339 11.91 13.98 3.28
C GLY A 339 10.61 13.24 2.98
N SER A 340 10.52 12.62 1.80
CA SER A 340 9.32 11.92 1.35
C SER A 340 9.49 10.41 1.32
N ALA A 341 8.50 9.68 1.84
CA ALA A 341 8.37 8.24 1.61
C ALA A 341 7.52 7.89 0.37
N LYS A 342 7.21 8.88 -0.48
CA LYS A 342 6.71 8.68 -1.85
C LYS A 342 7.83 8.70 -2.89
N GLY A 343 8.96 9.33 -2.55
CA GLY A 343 10.18 9.34 -3.35
C GLY A 343 10.97 8.03 -3.25
N SER A 344 12.11 7.99 -3.91
CA SER A 344 13.00 6.84 -3.91
C SER A 344 13.89 6.76 -2.66
N ASN A 345 14.52 5.61 -2.42
CA ASN A 345 15.49 5.42 -1.34
C ASN A 345 16.68 6.39 -1.49
N GLU A 346 17.12 6.60 -2.73
CA GLU A 346 18.22 7.50 -3.07
C GLU A 346 17.87 8.95 -2.74
N GLU A 347 16.67 9.38 -3.09
CA GLU A 347 16.16 10.72 -2.76
C GLU A 347 16.05 10.92 -1.23
N ALA A 348 15.52 9.93 -0.52
CA ALA A 348 15.45 9.94 0.94
C ALA A 348 16.84 10.05 1.59
N TYR A 349 17.81 9.28 1.08
CA TYR A 349 19.20 9.32 1.53
C TYR A 349 19.84 10.69 1.28
N LEU A 350 19.62 11.30 0.11
CA LEU A 350 20.17 12.62 -0.20
C LEU A 350 19.57 13.72 0.68
N VAL A 351 18.25 13.70 0.95
CA VAL A 351 17.63 14.69 1.85
C VAL A 351 18.24 14.61 3.24
N GLN A 352 18.35 13.42 3.83
CA GLN A 352 18.93 13.32 5.17
C GLN A 352 20.40 13.72 5.20
N LYS A 353 21.16 13.38 4.15
CA LYS A 353 22.56 13.77 4.02
C LYS A 353 22.68 15.28 3.88
N LEU A 354 21.80 15.94 3.13
CA LEU A 354 21.76 17.39 2.98
C LEU A 354 21.48 18.08 4.32
N VAL A 355 20.51 17.61 5.09
CA VAL A 355 20.22 18.19 6.42
C VAL A 355 21.43 18.04 7.35
N ARG A 356 22.06 16.86 7.36
CA ARG A 356 23.19 16.58 8.26
C ARG A 356 24.49 17.29 7.88
N THR A 357 24.83 17.28 6.60
CA THR A 357 26.12 17.82 6.10
C THR A 357 25.99 19.28 5.65
N GLY A 358 24.86 19.64 5.06
CA GLY A 358 24.55 20.99 4.58
C GLY A 358 23.98 21.86 5.67
N PHE A 359 22.94 21.44 6.40
CA PHE A 359 22.37 22.29 7.45
C PHE A 359 23.21 22.20 8.73
N GLY A 360 23.83 21.05 9.01
CA GLY A 360 24.63 20.82 10.21
C GLY A 360 23.79 20.50 11.44
N THR A 361 22.67 19.79 11.23
CA THR A 361 21.73 19.38 12.28
C THR A 361 21.15 17.99 11.99
N ASN A 362 20.56 17.36 13.00
CA ASN A 362 19.77 16.15 12.85
C ASN A 362 18.25 16.42 12.80
N ASN A 363 17.81 17.68 12.63
CA ASN A 363 16.40 18.06 12.44
C ASN A 363 15.86 17.60 11.07
N VAL A 364 15.82 16.28 10.87
CA VAL A 364 15.29 15.61 9.70
C VAL A 364 14.24 14.59 10.14
N ASP A 365 13.08 14.59 9.50
CA ASP A 365 12.03 13.61 9.76
C ASP A 365 11.19 13.37 8.49
N HIS A 366 10.23 12.45 8.55
CA HIS A 366 9.29 12.16 7.46
C HIS A 366 8.01 11.52 7.99
N CYS A 367 7.09 11.13 7.10
CA CYS A 367 5.77 10.60 7.45
C CYS A 367 5.75 9.41 8.43
N THR A 368 6.84 8.65 8.63
CA THR A 368 6.86 7.57 9.64
C THR A 368 6.49 8.10 11.02
N ARG A 369 6.88 9.34 11.34
CA ARG A 369 6.52 10.01 12.60
C ARG A 369 5.03 9.96 12.89
N LEU A 370 4.23 10.23 11.86
CA LEU A 370 2.78 10.30 11.91
C LEU A 370 2.09 8.95 11.64
N CYS A 371 2.86 7.87 11.47
CA CYS A 371 2.38 6.61 10.90
C CYS A 371 2.72 5.43 11.83
N HIS A 372 3.98 4.99 11.88
CA HIS A 372 4.41 3.79 12.60
C HIS A 372 5.53 4.05 13.62
N ALA A 373 5.77 5.31 14.01
CA ALA A 373 6.86 5.63 14.93
C ALA A 373 6.75 4.89 16.28
N SER A 374 5.55 4.76 16.85
CA SER A 374 5.35 3.94 18.06
C SER A 374 5.63 2.45 17.84
N SER A 375 5.26 1.89 16.67
CA SER A 375 5.61 0.52 16.29
C SER A 375 7.12 0.35 16.21
N VAL A 376 7.83 1.29 15.56
CA VAL A 376 9.30 1.26 15.43
C VAL A 376 9.97 1.36 16.80
N ALA A 377 9.51 2.26 17.66
CA ALA A 377 10.04 2.39 19.02
C ALA A 377 9.89 1.10 19.82
N ALA A 378 8.71 0.48 19.79
CA ALA A 378 8.46 -0.79 20.48
C ALA A 378 9.27 -1.95 19.89
N LEU A 379 9.39 -2.05 18.56
CA LEU A 379 10.15 -3.11 17.90
C LEU A 379 11.66 -2.97 18.12
N LEU A 380 12.21 -1.76 18.08
CA LEU A 380 13.62 -1.53 18.41
C LEU A 380 13.91 -1.87 19.88
N GLU A 381 13.02 -1.50 20.81
CA GLU A 381 13.18 -1.86 22.22
C GLU A 381 13.03 -3.36 22.47
N GLY A 382 12.04 -3.99 21.85
CA GLY A 382 11.64 -5.37 22.11
C GLY A 382 12.45 -6.40 21.35
N ILE A 383 12.74 -6.16 20.07
CA ILE A 383 13.40 -7.14 19.19
C ILE A 383 14.65 -6.60 18.48
N GLY A 384 15.05 -5.35 18.72
CA GLY A 384 16.28 -4.77 18.18
C GLY A 384 16.22 -4.40 16.69
N SER A 385 15.05 -4.44 16.06
CA SER A 385 14.88 -4.09 14.65
C SER A 385 13.63 -3.25 14.45
N GLY A 386 13.69 -2.24 13.57
CA GLY A 386 12.52 -1.48 13.14
C GLY A 386 11.74 -2.14 12.00
N ALA A 387 12.26 -3.21 11.40
CA ALA A 387 11.68 -3.88 10.24
C ALA A 387 10.72 -5.02 10.65
N VAL A 388 9.93 -5.52 9.68
CA VAL A 388 9.01 -6.65 9.91
C VAL A 388 9.78 -7.96 10.07
N THR A 389 9.22 -8.98 10.74
CA THR A 389 9.91 -10.27 10.92
C THR A 389 9.61 -11.30 9.83
N ALA A 390 8.51 -11.10 9.10
CA ALA A 390 8.03 -11.96 8.02
C ALA A 390 7.19 -11.12 7.03
N PRO A 391 7.09 -11.50 5.73
CA PRO A 391 6.23 -10.80 4.77
C PRO A 391 4.76 -11.06 5.06
N PHE A 392 3.86 -10.22 4.54
CA PHE A 392 2.42 -10.49 4.67
C PHE A 392 1.98 -11.76 3.93
N THR A 393 2.74 -12.22 2.93
CA THR A 393 2.48 -13.49 2.22
C THR A 393 2.75 -14.71 3.08
N ALA A 394 3.49 -14.60 4.18
CA ALA A 394 3.67 -15.69 5.14
C ALA A 394 2.34 -16.14 5.78
N CYS A 395 1.25 -15.37 5.62
CA CYS A 395 -0.08 -15.81 6.00
C CYS A 395 -0.56 -17.07 5.27
N GLU A 396 0.00 -17.39 4.09
CA GLU A 396 -0.34 -18.61 3.34
C GLU A 396 0.11 -19.89 4.07
N ASP A 397 1.15 -19.79 4.90
CA ASP A 397 1.66 -20.89 5.74
C ASP A 397 1.10 -20.88 7.16
N ALA A 398 0.21 -19.92 7.50
CA ALA A 398 -0.30 -19.73 8.85
C ALA A 398 -1.58 -20.53 9.11
N ASP A 399 -1.70 -21.08 10.33
CA ASP A 399 -2.94 -21.69 10.82
C ASP A 399 -3.88 -20.62 11.41
N VAL A 400 -3.30 -19.56 12.00
CA VAL A 400 -4.03 -18.46 12.64
C VAL A 400 -3.43 -17.10 12.25
N ILE A 401 -4.29 -16.20 11.79
CA ILE A 401 -3.94 -14.81 11.47
C ILE A 401 -4.67 -13.88 12.45
N ILE A 402 -3.94 -12.94 13.05
CA ILE A 402 -4.53 -11.79 13.76
C ILE A 402 -4.32 -10.54 12.89
N VAL A 403 -5.40 -9.80 12.62
CA VAL A 403 -5.35 -8.45 12.04
C VAL A 403 -5.93 -7.48 13.07
N ILE A 404 -5.10 -6.61 13.64
CA ILE A 404 -5.49 -5.66 14.70
C ILE A 404 -5.22 -4.21 14.33
N GLY A 405 -6.22 -3.33 14.52
CA GLY A 405 -6.08 -1.89 14.25
C GLY A 405 -5.67 -1.57 12.80
N ALA A 406 -6.09 -2.40 11.84
CA ALA A 406 -5.73 -2.30 10.43
C ALA A 406 -6.93 -2.63 9.54
N ASN A 407 -7.13 -1.85 8.47
CA ASN A 407 -8.14 -2.09 7.43
C ASN A 407 -7.50 -2.40 6.07
N PRO A 408 -6.94 -3.60 5.87
CA PRO A 408 -6.16 -3.90 4.67
C PRO A 408 -7.02 -3.92 3.39
N THR A 409 -8.34 -4.11 3.46
CA THR A 409 -9.20 -4.06 2.26
C THR A 409 -9.24 -2.68 1.59
N GLU A 410 -8.96 -1.61 2.33
CA GLU A 410 -8.84 -0.24 1.80
C GLU A 410 -7.37 0.19 1.68
N ASN A 411 -6.59 -0.08 2.72
CA ASN A 411 -5.23 0.46 2.86
C ASN A 411 -4.18 -0.35 2.09
N HIS A 412 -4.36 -1.67 2.02
CA HIS A 412 -3.42 -2.64 1.43
C HIS A 412 -4.18 -3.72 0.64
N PRO A 413 -5.00 -3.36 -0.38
CA PRO A 413 -6.02 -4.27 -0.89
C PRO A 413 -5.46 -5.57 -1.48
N VAL A 414 -4.25 -5.51 -2.03
CA VAL A 414 -3.52 -6.68 -2.51
C VAL A 414 -3.08 -7.59 -1.37
N ALA A 415 -2.55 -7.06 -0.26
CA ALA A 415 -2.25 -7.87 0.93
C ALA A 415 -3.53 -8.54 1.48
N ALA A 416 -4.67 -7.83 1.45
CA ALA A 416 -5.95 -8.41 1.85
C ALA A 416 -6.37 -9.60 0.96
N THR A 417 -5.96 -9.68 -0.31
CA THR A 417 -6.28 -10.87 -1.13
C THR A 417 -5.60 -12.11 -0.60
N PHE A 418 -4.35 -12.01 -0.13
CA PHE A 418 -3.63 -13.12 0.49
C PHE A 418 -4.32 -13.60 1.76
N PHE A 419 -4.76 -12.67 2.63
CA PHE A 419 -5.53 -13.03 3.83
C PHE A 419 -6.84 -13.74 3.48
N LYS A 420 -7.59 -13.22 2.49
CA LYS A 420 -8.84 -13.83 2.04
C LYS A 420 -8.62 -15.21 1.39
N GLN A 421 -7.50 -15.40 0.69
CA GLN A 421 -7.12 -16.70 0.10
C GLN A 421 -6.71 -17.72 1.16
N ALA A 422 -5.90 -17.32 2.14
CA ALA A 422 -5.53 -18.18 3.27
C ALA A 422 -6.78 -18.68 4.02
N VAL A 423 -7.74 -17.78 4.30
CA VAL A 423 -9.03 -18.19 4.90
C VAL A 423 -9.77 -19.21 4.05
N LYS A 424 -9.82 -19.03 2.71
CA LYS A 424 -10.44 -20.01 1.80
C LYS A 424 -9.75 -21.37 1.82
N GLN A 425 -8.47 -21.41 2.20
CA GLN A 425 -7.67 -22.64 2.32
C GLN A 425 -7.75 -23.27 3.72
N GLY A 426 -8.42 -22.61 4.68
CA GLY A 426 -8.69 -23.15 6.01
C GLY A 426 -8.03 -22.40 7.16
N THR A 427 -7.24 -21.36 6.89
CA THR A 427 -6.62 -20.52 7.94
C THR A 427 -7.69 -19.80 8.76
N THR A 428 -7.53 -19.79 10.09
CA THR A 428 -8.41 -19.03 10.98
C THR A 428 -8.00 -17.57 10.99
N LEU A 429 -8.94 -16.67 10.66
CA LEU A 429 -8.71 -15.23 10.73
C LEU A 429 -9.43 -14.61 11.93
N ILE A 430 -8.68 -13.87 12.75
CA ILE A 430 -9.19 -13.04 13.84
C ILE A 430 -8.98 -11.57 13.46
N VAL A 431 -10.05 -10.80 13.45
CA VAL A 431 -10.01 -9.35 13.23
C VAL A 431 -10.32 -8.64 14.55
N MET A 432 -9.46 -7.70 14.93
CA MET A 432 -9.60 -6.89 16.15
C MET A 432 -9.58 -5.42 15.76
N ASP A 433 -10.74 -4.79 15.71
CA ASP A 433 -10.86 -3.37 15.36
C ASP A 433 -12.15 -2.82 16.00
N PRO A 434 -12.14 -1.60 16.58
CA PRO A 434 -13.37 -1.01 17.11
C PRO A 434 -14.45 -0.83 16.04
N ARG A 435 -14.04 -0.58 14.78
CA ARG A 435 -14.93 -0.54 13.63
C ARG A 435 -15.14 -1.95 13.09
N GLY A 436 -16.38 -2.28 12.76
CA GLY A 436 -16.62 -3.38 11.84
C GLY A 436 -15.95 -3.03 10.51
N GLN A 437 -15.14 -3.91 9.94
CA GLN A 437 -14.49 -3.63 8.65
C GLN A 437 -14.83 -4.73 7.64
N ALA A 438 -14.65 -4.48 6.34
CA ALA A 438 -15.06 -5.41 5.28
C ALA A 438 -14.42 -6.80 5.42
N LEU A 439 -13.19 -6.87 5.92
CA LEU A 439 -12.47 -8.13 6.16
C LEU A 439 -13.20 -9.06 7.14
N LYS A 440 -14.09 -8.53 8.02
CA LYS A 440 -14.85 -9.35 8.99
C LYS A 440 -15.71 -10.42 8.33
N ARG A 441 -16.10 -10.26 7.05
CA ARG A 441 -16.86 -11.27 6.28
C ARG A 441 -16.09 -12.58 6.09
N HIS A 442 -14.76 -12.54 6.22
CA HIS A 442 -13.87 -13.69 6.14
C HIS A 442 -13.35 -14.13 7.51
N ALA A 443 -13.61 -13.36 8.57
CA ALA A 443 -13.06 -13.65 9.88
C ALA A 443 -13.86 -14.74 10.60
N THR A 444 -13.16 -15.64 11.27
CA THR A 444 -13.75 -16.58 12.23
C THR A 444 -14.23 -15.84 13.47
N TYR A 445 -13.42 -14.88 13.94
CA TYR A 445 -13.75 -14.03 15.09
C TYR A 445 -13.52 -12.56 14.75
N MET A 446 -14.47 -11.72 15.13
CA MET A 446 -14.35 -10.26 15.10
C MET A 446 -14.48 -9.73 16.52
N LEU A 447 -13.45 -9.08 17.03
CA LEU A 447 -13.45 -8.46 18.35
C LEU A 447 -13.58 -6.94 18.16
N GLN A 448 -14.82 -6.45 18.31
CA GLN A 448 -15.13 -5.02 18.31
C GLN A 448 -14.99 -4.46 19.74
N PHE A 449 -13.77 -4.13 20.12
CA PHE A 449 -13.46 -3.55 21.42
C PHE A 449 -13.70 -2.03 21.43
N LYS A 450 -13.81 -1.42 22.61
CA LYS A 450 -13.96 0.04 22.76
C LYS A 450 -12.68 0.75 22.27
N PRO A 451 -12.76 1.82 21.45
CA PRO A 451 -11.57 2.53 20.98
C PRO A 451 -10.62 2.94 22.13
N GLY A 452 -9.31 2.77 21.94
CA GLY A 452 -8.30 3.15 22.93
C GLY A 452 -8.13 2.17 24.10
N THR A 453 -8.64 0.93 23.99
CA THR A 453 -8.54 -0.08 25.07
C THR A 453 -7.73 -1.33 24.66
N ASP A 454 -6.87 -1.19 23.66
CA ASP A 454 -6.05 -2.26 23.08
C ASP A 454 -5.16 -2.96 24.12
N VAL A 455 -4.51 -2.21 25.01
CA VAL A 455 -3.69 -2.79 26.10
C VAL A 455 -4.54 -3.70 27.00
N ALA A 456 -5.76 -3.28 27.35
CA ALA A 456 -6.67 -4.08 28.17
C ALA A 456 -7.05 -5.39 27.45
N LEU A 457 -7.35 -5.31 26.15
CA LEU A 457 -7.67 -6.47 25.32
C LEU A 457 -6.51 -7.47 25.28
N ILE A 458 -5.30 -7.01 24.92
CA ILE A 458 -4.17 -7.90 24.68
C ILE A 458 -3.60 -8.44 26.00
N ASN A 459 -3.56 -7.64 27.06
CA ASN A 459 -3.12 -8.11 28.38
C ASN A 459 -4.10 -9.16 28.96
N ALA A 460 -5.39 -9.07 28.66
CA ALA A 460 -6.34 -10.14 29.01
C ALA A 460 -6.03 -11.45 28.31
N MET A 461 -5.65 -11.39 27.03
CA MET A 461 -5.21 -12.58 26.28
C MET A 461 -3.91 -13.15 26.87
N LEU A 462 -2.92 -12.29 27.15
CA LEU A 462 -1.67 -12.70 27.81
C LEU A 462 -1.93 -13.33 29.18
N ASN A 463 -2.88 -12.78 29.96
CA ASN A 463 -3.29 -13.34 31.24
C ASN A 463 -3.78 -14.78 31.09
N VAL A 464 -4.67 -15.06 30.13
CA VAL A 464 -5.16 -16.42 29.86
C VAL A 464 -4.01 -17.34 29.47
N ILE A 465 -3.16 -16.92 28.52
CA ILE A 465 -2.06 -17.73 28.01
C ILE A 465 -1.08 -18.10 29.14
N ILE A 466 -0.72 -17.14 29.99
CA ILE A 466 0.26 -17.35 31.05
C ILE A 466 -0.35 -18.11 32.24
N SER A 467 -1.59 -17.80 32.64
CA SER A 467 -2.25 -18.46 33.77
C SER A 467 -2.60 -19.93 33.47
N GLU A 468 -3.01 -20.22 32.23
CA GLU A 468 -3.29 -21.59 31.76
C GLU A 468 -2.03 -22.35 31.30
N LYS A 469 -0.85 -21.71 31.34
CA LYS A 469 0.44 -22.28 30.89
C LYS A 469 0.42 -22.74 29.42
N LEU A 470 -0.17 -21.92 28.56
CA LEU A 470 -0.22 -22.10 27.11
C LEU A 470 0.91 -21.37 26.36
N TYR A 471 1.80 -20.69 27.07
CA TYR A 471 3.03 -20.13 26.50
C TYR A 471 4.01 -21.24 26.10
N ASN A 472 4.94 -20.95 25.18
CA ASN A 472 6.00 -21.87 24.79
C ASN A 472 7.20 -21.73 25.76
N PRO A 473 7.41 -22.67 26.70
CA PRO A 473 8.44 -22.53 27.73
C PRO A 473 9.85 -22.54 27.15
N ASP A 474 10.14 -23.43 26.20
CA ASP A 474 11.47 -23.57 25.59
C ASP A 474 11.84 -22.30 24.81
N TYR A 475 10.88 -21.75 24.06
CA TYR A 475 11.09 -20.49 23.34
C TYR A 475 11.30 -19.32 24.30
N VAL A 476 10.47 -19.19 25.34
CA VAL A 476 10.61 -18.13 26.34
C VAL A 476 11.98 -18.20 27.02
N GLU A 477 12.42 -19.39 27.41
CA GLU A 477 13.72 -19.61 28.06
C GLU A 477 14.91 -19.36 27.12
N ALA A 478 14.82 -19.77 25.85
CA ALA A 478 15.92 -19.59 24.90
C ALA A 478 15.99 -18.16 24.33
N HIS A 479 14.84 -17.55 24.02
CA HIS A 479 14.77 -16.38 23.13
C HIS A 479 14.22 -15.11 23.76
N THR A 480 13.76 -15.11 25.02
CA THR A 480 13.13 -13.91 25.63
C THR A 480 13.71 -13.51 26.98
N GLU A 481 13.81 -12.24 27.31
CA GLU A 481 14.11 -11.75 28.66
C GLU A 481 12.90 -10.97 29.24
N GLY A 482 12.78 -10.91 30.58
CA GLY A 482 11.71 -10.16 31.24
C GLY A 482 10.40 -10.92 31.48
N PHE A 483 10.32 -12.21 31.16
CA PHE A 483 9.09 -13.02 31.29
C PHE A 483 8.51 -13.04 32.71
N GLU A 484 9.33 -13.21 33.75
CA GLU A 484 8.84 -13.21 35.13
C GLU A 484 8.28 -11.85 35.58
N ASN A 485 8.79 -10.75 35.00
CA ASN A 485 8.21 -9.45 35.24
C ASN A 485 6.83 -9.33 34.58
N LEU A 486 6.74 -9.73 33.30
CA LEU A 486 5.48 -9.80 32.57
C LEU A 486 4.45 -10.66 33.29
N ARG A 487 4.83 -11.85 33.75
CA ARG A 487 3.98 -12.80 34.47
C ARG A 487 3.40 -12.23 35.76
N ARG A 488 4.18 -11.46 36.52
CA ARG A 488 3.68 -10.79 37.74
C ARG A 488 2.70 -9.68 37.38
N HIS A 489 3.03 -8.90 36.36
CA HIS A 489 2.22 -7.78 35.87
C HIS A 489 0.85 -8.21 35.38
N ILE A 490 0.81 -9.16 34.44
CA ILE A 490 -0.43 -9.63 33.79
C ILE A 490 -1.44 -10.27 34.76
N LYS A 491 -1.04 -10.65 35.98
CA LYS A 491 -1.89 -11.39 36.93
C LYS A 491 -3.21 -10.66 37.20
N ASP A 492 -3.17 -9.34 37.23
CA ASP A 492 -4.33 -8.50 37.56
C ASP A 492 -5.22 -8.19 36.34
N PHE A 493 -4.79 -8.60 35.13
CA PHE A 493 -5.47 -8.36 33.86
C PHE A 493 -6.36 -9.56 33.49
N THR A 494 -7.18 -10.05 34.41
CA THR A 494 -8.09 -11.18 34.12
C THR A 494 -9.11 -10.81 33.03
N PRO A 495 -9.61 -11.78 32.24
CA PRO A 495 -10.66 -11.54 31.25
C PRO A 495 -11.88 -10.82 31.84
N GLU A 496 -12.31 -11.17 33.05
CA GLU A 496 -13.41 -10.51 33.75
C GLU A 496 -13.14 -9.02 34.00
N ALA A 497 -11.96 -8.70 34.54
CA ALA A 497 -11.59 -7.32 34.85
C ALA A 497 -11.45 -6.47 33.58
N MET A 498 -10.86 -7.04 32.53
CA MET A 498 -10.61 -6.31 31.29
C MET A 498 -11.84 -6.20 30.40
N ALA A 499 -12.81 -7.12 30.49
CA ALA A 499 -14.05 -7.07 29.72
C ALA A 499 -14.86 -5.79 29.99
N GLU A 500 -14.88 -5.28 31.23
CA GLU A 500 -15.55 -4.02 31.55
C GLU A 500 -14.90 -2.82 30.83
N ILE A 501 -13.57 -2.86 30.70
CA ILE A 501 -12.77 -1.82 30.05
C ILE A 501 -12.92 -1.92 28.54
N CYS A 502 -12.51 -3.05 27.94
CA CYS A 502 -12.46 -3.19 26.48
C CYS A 502 -13.80 -3.51 25.83
N GLY A 503 -14.81 -3.90 26.62
CA GLY A 503 -16.16 -4.22 26.11
C GLY A 503 -16.25 -5.55 25.38
N VAL A 504 -15.24 -6.43 25.49
CA VAL A 504 -15.24 -7.77 24.89
C VAL A 504 -15.57 -8.81 25.95
N ASP A 505 -16.46 -9.74 25.61
CA ASP A 505 -16.87 -10.83 26.49
C ASP A 505 -15.66 -11.66 27.01
N PRO A 506 -15.60 -11.98 28.32
CA PRO A 506 -14.50 -12.76 28.90
C PRO A 506 -14.23 -14.11 28.23
N ASP A 507 -15.28 -14.81 27.78
CA ASP A 507 -15.14 -16.12 27.13
C ASP A 507 -14.66 -15.99 25.68
N MET A 508 -15.01 -14.90 24.99
CA MET A 508 -14.41 -14.54 23.71
C MET A 508 -12.90 -14.29 23.86
N LEU A 509 -12.49 -13.53 24.89
CA LEU A 509 -11.07 -13.28 25.19
C LEU A 509 -10.31 -14.59 25.41
N ARG A 510 -10.86 -15.49 26.22
CA ARG A 510 -10.29 -16.84 26.44
C ARG A 510 -10.20 -17.64 25.16
N THR A 511 -11.26 -17.64 24.35
CA THR A 511 -11.34 -18.42 23.12
C THR A 511 -10.23 -18.01 22.16
N VAL A 512 -10.10 -16.71 21.91
CA VAL A 512 -9.08 -16.19 20.99
C VAL A 512 -7.66 -16.37 21.54
N ALA A 513 -7.45 -16.11 22.84
CA ALA A 513 -6.16 -16.32 23.49
C ALA A 513 -5.68 -17.79 23.38
N ARG A 514 -6.58 -18.74 23.69
CA ARG A 514 -6.30 -20.18 23.57
C ARG A 514 -6.06 -20.61 22.13
N LEU A 515 -6.80 -20.03 21.18
CA LEU A 515 -6.66 -20.35 19.76
C LEU A 515 -5.28 -19.93 19.23
N PHE A 516 -4.87 -18.69 19.49
CA PHE A 516 -3.58 -18.19 19.04
C PHE A 516 -2.41 -18.92 19.71
N ALA A 517 -2.49 -19.17 21.02
CA ALA A 517 -1.44 -19.88 21.75
C ALA A 517 -1.26 -21.35 21.35
N LYS A 518 -2.32 -22.00 20.83
CA LYS A 518 -2.27 -23.39 20.37
C LYS A 518 -1.98 -23.54 18.88
N ALA A 519 -1.87 -22.44 18.13
CA ALA A 519 -1.55 -22.48 16.70
C ALA A 519 -0.12 -22.99 16.48
N ASN A 520 0.09 -23.88 15.50
CA ASN A 520 1.47 -24.29 15.16
C ASN A 520 2.23 -23.12 14.51
N ALA A 521 1.51 -22.37 13.68
CA ALA A 521 1.97 -21.15 13.05
C ALA A 521 0.92 -20.04 13.18
N GLY A 522 1.28 -18.97 13.88
CA GLY A 522 0.44 -17.79 14.09
C GLY A 522 1.17 -16.50 13.70
N ILE A 523 0.49 -15.59 13.01
CA ILE A 523 1.07 -14.32 12.56
C ILE A 523 0.18 -13.14 12.93
N ILE A 524 0.80 -12.02 13.33
CA ILE A 524 0.10 -10.79 13.74
C ILE A 524 0.40 -9.66 12.74
N PHE A 525 -0.67 -9.12 12.16
CA PHE A 525 -0.68 -7.92 11.34
C PHE A 525 -1.30 -6.76 12.10
N TRP A 526 -0.67 -5.59 12.07
CA TRP A 526 -1.28 -4.39 12.65
C TRP A 526 -1.05 -3.12 11.86
N GLY A 527 -1.85 -2.10 12.16
CA GLY A 527 -1.84 -0.82 11.47
C GLY A 527 -1.95 0.36 12.43
N MET A 528 -2.60 1.42 11.96
CA MET A 528 -2.63 2.69 12.67
C MET A 528 -3.53 2.73 13.90
N GLY A 529 -4.48 1.79 14.02
CA GLY A 529 -5.26 1.63 15.26
C GLY A 529 -4.42 1.17 16.45
N ILE A 530 -3.19 0.69 16.20
CA ILE A 530 -2.22 0.39 17.25
C ILE A 530 -1.29 1.58 17.48
N SER A 531 -0.74 2.17 16.42
CA SER A 531 0.33 3.16 16.54
C SER A 531 -0.13 4.57 16.87
N GLN A 532 -1.27 5.04 16.36
CA GLN A 532 -1.68 6.47 16.44
C GLN A 532 -2.49 6.78 17.70
N HIS A 533 -1.91 6.44 18.85
CA HIS A 533 -2.46 6.66 20.19
C HIS A 533 -1.38 7.22 21.12
N VAL A 534 -1.76 7.93 22.19
CA VAL A 534 -0.80 8.36 23.23
C VAL A 534 -0.13 7.21 23.98
N HIS A 535 -0.69 6.01 23.86
CA HIS A 535 -0.14 4.74 24.37
C HIS A 535 0.14 3.75 23.22
N GLY A 536 0.44 4.26 22.02
CA GLY A 536 0.67 3.41 20.84
C GLY A 536 1.90 2.52 20.95
N THR A 537 2.95 2.97 21.65
CA THR A 537 4.13 2.14 21.92
C THR A 537 3.79 0.98 22.85
N ASP A 538 2.92 1.20 23.83
CA ASP A 538 2.44 0.17 24.75
C ASP A 538 1.54 -0.85 24.06
N ASN A 539 0.66 -0.41 23.17
CA ASN A 539 -0.12 -1.30 22.31
C ASN A 539 0.79 -2.27 21.54
N ALA A 540 1.86 -1.77 20.92
CA ALA A 540 2.82 -2.58 20.18
C ALA A 540 3.67 -3.50 21.08
N ARG A 541 4.07 -3.05 22.29
CA ARG A 541 4.75 -3.90 23.28
C ARG A 541 3.90 -5.12 23.67
N CYS A 542 2.60 -4.94 23.85
CA CYS A 542 1.67 -6.04 24.11
C CYS A 542 1.63 -7.07 22.97
N LEU A 543 1.63 -6.62 21.70
CA LEU A 543 1.66 -7.51 20.54
C LEU A 543 2.98 -8.28 20.43
N ILE A 544 4.10 -7.61 20.67
CA ILE A 544 5.42 -8.24 20.73
C ILE A 544 5.41 -9.31 21.83
N ALA A 545 4.95 -8.98 23.02
CA ALA A 545 4.85 -9.93 24.12
C ALA A 545 3.97 -11.14 23.75
N LEU A 546 2.83 -10.92 23.11
CA LEU A 546 1.91 -11.99 22.68
C LEU A 546 2.59 -12.96 21.70
N ALA A 547 3.30 -12.46 20.69
CA ALA A 547 4.02 -13.30 19.72
C ALA A 547 5.21 -14.03 20.37
N MET A 548 5.96 -13.35 21.25
CA MET A 548 7.14 -13.90 21.90
C MET A 548 6.79 -15.02 22.89
N VAL A 549 5.78 -14.83 23.76
CA VAL A 549 5.41 -15.86 24.74
C VAL A 549 4.82 -17.10 24.08
N THR A 550 4.30 -16.98 22.85
CA THR A 550 3.74 -18.10 22.09
C THR A 550 4.72 -18.71 21.09
N GLY A 551 5.95 -18.18 20.95
CA GLY A 551 6.97 -18.70 20.05
C GLY A 551 6.62 -18.53 18.56
N GLN A 552 6.00 -17.39 18.22
CA GLN A 552 5.45 -17.10 16.89
C GLN A 552 6.31 -16.10 16.09
N VAL A 553 7.64 -16.22 16.18
CA VAL A 553 8.60 -15.50 15.32
C VAL A 553 9.75 -16.43 14.96
N GLY A 554 10.27 -16.28 13.74
CA GLY A 554 11.45 -17.00 13.24
C GLY A 554 11.14 -18.29 12.48
N ARG A 555 9.87 -18.56 12.15
CA ARG A 555 9.43 -19.77 11.43
C ARG A 555 8.40 -19.45 10.32
N PRO A 556 8.27 -20.28 9.27
CA PRO A 556 7.19 -20.19 8.29
C PRO A 556 5.81 -20.08 8.93
N GLY A 557 4.95 -19.22 8.39
CA GLY A 557 3.61 -18.94 8.93
C GLY A 557 3.58 -18.11 10.21
N THR A 558 4.72 -17.66 10.72
CA THR A 558 4.82 -16.90 11.98
C THR A 558 5.40 -15.51 11.78
N GLY A 559 5.04 -14.56 12.64
CA GLY A 559 5.71 -13.26 12.64
C GLY A 559 4.93 -12.10 13.23
N LEU A 560 5.62 -10.95 13.22
CA LEU A 560 5.11 -9.63 13.51
C LEU A 560 5.26 -8.77 12.25
N HIS A 561 4.13 -8.23 11.78
CA HIS A 561 4.10 -7.42 10.57
C HIS A 561 3.26 -6.14 10.75
N PRO A 562 3.89 -4.99 11.08
CA PRO A 562 3.24 -3.70 10.94
C PRO A 562 3.01 -3.40 9.45
N LEU A 563 1.75 -3.32 9.03
CA LEU A 563 1.36 -2.99 7.65
C LEU A 563 1.72 -1.53 7.35
N ARG A 564 2.90 -1.32 6.78
CA ARG A 564 3.48 0.00 6.51
C ARG A 564 2.68 0.78 5.46
N GLY A 565 2.50 2.08 5.69
CA GLY A 565 1.60 2.95 4.92
C GLY A 565 2.07 3.25 3.49
N GLN A 566 2.97 4.22 3.31
CA GLN A 566 3.47 4.67 2.01
C GLN A 566 4.37 3.63 1.33
N ASN A 567 4.42 3.65 -0.01
CA ASN A 567 5.19 2.73 -0.86
C ASN A 567 6.63 2.56 -0.41
N ASN A 568 7.26 3.65 0.07
CA ASN A 568 8.67 3.64 0.45
C ASN A 568 8.93 4.03 1.92
N VAL A 569 7.95 3.89 2.81
CA VAL A 569 8.14 4.30 4.21
C VAL A 569 9.18 3.46 4.96
N GLN A 570 9.33 2.19 4.57
CA GLN A 570 10.41 1.35 5.08
C GLN A 570 11.75 1.87 4.58
N GLY A 571 11.90 2.08 3.27
CA GLY A 571 13.16 2.52 2.67
C GLY A 571 13.59 3.93 3.05
N ALA A 572 12.64 4.87 3.19
CA ALA A 572 12.89 6.20 3.73
C ALA A 572 13.40 6.17 5.18
N SER A 573 12.85 5.27 6.00
CA SER A 573 13.32 5.03 7.37
C SER A 573 14.70 4.37 7.38
N ASP A 574 14.92 3.37 6.53
CA ASP A 574 16.19 2.67 6.36
C ASP A 574 17.28 3.62 5.87
N ALA A 575 16.94 4.59 5.01
CA ALA A 575 17.85 5.63 4.52
C ALA A 575 18.16 6.71 5.57
N GLY A 576 17.53 6.67 6.76
CA GLY A 576 17.85 7.56 7.87
C GLY A 576 17.07 8.88 7.91
N LEU A 577 15.88 8.97 7.31
CA LEU A 577 14.96 10.12 7.51
C LEU A 577 14.33 10.12 8.92
N ILE A 578 15.15 9.95 9.95
CA ILE A 578 14.75 9.81 11.34
C ILE A 578 15.70 10.68 12.18
N PRO A 579 15.18 11.57 13.05
CA PRO A 579 16.02 12.61 13.67
C PRO A 579 17.04 12.08 14.68
N MET A 580 16.83 10.86 15.17
CA MET A 580 17.74 10.18 16.11
C MET A 580 18.59 9.07 15.46
N MET A 581 18.43 8.79 14.16
CA MET A 581 19.11 7.69 13.48
C MET A 581 19.74 8.08 12.14
N TYR A 582 20.96 7.62 11.91
CA TYR A 582 21.56 7.44 10.59
C TYR A 582 20.93 6.25 9.83
N PRO A 583 21.29 6.02 8.55
CA PRO A 583 20.86 4.82 7.81
C PRO A 583 20.99 3.50 8.60
N ASP A 584 20.09 2.56 8.35
CA ASP A 584 19.93 1.27 9.06
C ASP A 584 19.67 1.41 10.58
N TYR A 585 18.89 2.44 10.97
CA TYR A 585 18.50 2.70 12.36
C TYR A 585 19.68 2.86 13.34
N GLN A 586 20.83 3.33 12.87
CA GLN A 586 22.01 3.50 13.70
C GLN A 586 21.97 4.83 14.47
N LEU A 587 22.05 4.80 15.80
CA LEU A 587 21.89 5.99 16.66
C LEU A 587 22.94 7.08 16.38
N VAL A 588 22.48 8.34 16.21
CA VAL A 588 23.38 9.50 16.00
C VAL A 588 24.26 9.82 17.21
N GLU A 589 23.80 9.43 18.40
CA GLU A 589 24.50 9.64 19.68
C GLU A 589 25.69 8.68 19.82
N ALA A 590 25.67 7.53 19.15
CA ALA A 590 26.74 6.54 19.20
C ALA A 590 28.00 7.06 18.49
N ARG A 591 29.08 7.23 19.25
CA ARG A 591 30.32 7.86 18.77
C ARG A 591 30.96 7.11 17.60
N ASP A 592 31.04 5.78 17.66
CA ASP A 592 31.72 4.98 16.64
C ASP A 592 30.92 4.96 15.33
N VAL A 593 29.59 4.87 15.43
CA VAL A 593 28.66 5.04 14.29
C VAL A 593 28.84 6.43 13.68
N ARG A 594 28.74 7.50 14.48
CA ARG A 594 28.89 8.86 13.97
C ARG A 594 30.23 9.05 13.26
N LYS A 595 31.33 8.51 13.82
CA LYS A 595 32.63 8.55 13.18
C LYS A 595 32.65 7.87 11.81
N GLN A 596 31.98 6.73 11.64
CA GLN A 596 31.87 6.05 10.35
C GLN A 596 31.21 6.96 9.30
N PHE A 597 30.14 7.67 9.65
CA PHE A 597 29.48 8.62 8.75
C PHE A 597 30.29 9.90 8.50
N GLU A 598 30.99 10.42 9.52
CA GLU A 598 31.93 11.54 9.36
C GLU A 598 33.07 11.19 8.39
N ASP A 599 33.61 9.98 8.49
CA ASP A 599 34.65 9.47 7.59
C ASP A 599 34.09 9.26 6.16
N ALA A 600 32.88 8.73 6.03
CA ALA A 600 32.23 8.50 4.73
C ALA A 600 31.85 9.79 4.00
N TRP A 601 31.41 10.82 4.73
CA TRP A 601 30.94 12.08 4.16
C TRP A 601 31.96 13.21 4.21
N GLY A 602 33.10 13.01 4.89
CA GLY A 602 34.20 13.98 4.95
C GLY A 602 33.86 15.25 5.73
N THR A 603 32.93 15.19 6.68
CA THR A 603 32.51 16.36 7.48
C THR A 603 32.11 15.96 8.91
N PRO A 604 32.35 16.80 9.94
CA PRO A 604 31.84 16.59 11.29
C PRO A 604 30.31 16.58 11.34
N LEU A 605 29.74 15.77 12.22
CA LEU A 605 28.29 15.63 12.37
C LEU A 605 27.82 15.94 13.79
N ASP A 606 26.56 16.38 13.91
CA ASP A 606 25.96 16.66 15.22
C ASP A 606 25.77 15.35 16.01
N ALA A 607 26.20 15.36 17.27
CA ALA A 607 26.10 14.24 18.19
C ALA A 607 24.73 14.15 18.88
N LYS A 608 23.88 15.17 18.73
CA LYS A 608 22.56 15.24 19.36
C LYS A 608 21.46 14.77 18.42
N ARG A 609 20.47 14.07 18.96
CA ARG A 609 19.22 13.82 18.24
C ARG A 609 18.53 15.13 17.84
N GLY A 610 17.93 15.15 16.66
CA GLY A 610 17.08 16.26 16.23
C GLY A 610 15.66 16.19 16.80
N LEU A 611 14.86 17.18 16.41
CA LEU A 611 13.44 17.28 16.74
C LEU A 611 12.58 16.44 15.77
N THR A 612 11.44 15.94 16.26
CA THR A 612 10.44 15.23 15.44
C THR A 612 9.48 16.18 14.73
N VAL A 613 8.70 15.70 13.74
CA VAL A 613 7.76 16.53 12.95
C VAL A 613 6.94 17.53 13.79
N VAL A 614 6.25 17.05 14.84
CA VAL A 614 5.39 17.89 15.67
C VAL A 614 6.22 18.87 16.51
N GLU A 615 7.32 18.40 17.10
CA GLU A 615 8.25 19.24 17.87
C GLU A 615 8.92 20.33 17.01
N ILE A 616 9.13 20.07 15.72
CA ILE A 616 9.64 21.06 14.76
C ILE A 616 8.64 22.21 14.59
N MET A 617 7.35 21.92 14.46
CA MET A 617 6.32 22.97 14.35
C MET A 617 6.25 23.81 15.63
N ASP A 618 6.36 23.19 16.81
CA ASP A 618 6.47 23.92 18.09
C ASP A 618 7.71 24.83 18.12
N ALA A 619 8.85 24.32 17.66
CA ALA A 619 10.10 25.08 17.60
C ALA A 619 10.04 26.24 16.59
N VAL A 620 9.27 26.12 15.51
CA VAL A 620 8.97 27.23 14.60
C VAL A 620 8.15 28.30 15.31
N HIS A 621 7.11 27.90 16.07
CA HIS A 621 6.33 28.84 16.87
C HIS A 621 7.17 29.56 17.95
N ALA A 622 8.17 28.88 18.49
CA ALA A 622 9.13 29.43 19.45
C ALA A 622 10.25 30.28 18.80
N GLY A 623 10.28 30.41 17.47
CA GLY A 623 11.31 31.16 16.74
C GLY A 623 12.71 30.50 16.77
N GLN A 624 12.77 29.22 17.13
CA GLN A 624 14.01 28.43 17.17
C GLN A 624 14.35 27.90 15.78
N ILE A 625 13.35 27.37 15.07
CA ILE A 625 13.46 27.01 13.65
C ILE A 625 12.89 28.16 12.81
N LYS A 626 13.67 28.59 11.82
CA LYS A 626 13.39 29.76 10.98
C LYS A 626 13.36 29.40 9.50
N GLY A 627 14.08 28.36 9.09
CA GLY A 627 14.13 27.91 7.71
C GLY A 627 13.82 26.43 7.57
N MET A 628 13.11 26.05 6.50
CA MET A 628 12.78 24.65 6.24
C MET A 628 12.88 24.29 4.75
N TYR A 629 13.27 23.04 4.50
CA TYR A 629 13.19 22.40 3.19
C TYR A 629 12.28 21.18 3.26
N ILE A 630 11.18 21.19 2.50
CA ILE A 630 10.20 20.11 2.50
C ILE A 630 10.17 19.48 1.11
N MET A 631 10.48 18.19 1.03
CA MET A 631 10.36 17.38 -0.18
C MET A 631 9.16 16.44 -0.06
N GLY A 632 8.17 16.58 -0.95
CA GLY A 632 7.11 15.59 -1.18
C GLY A 632 6.27 15.22 0.04
N GLU A 633 6.06 16.17 0.96
CA GLU A 633 5.26 16.04 2.18
C GLU A 633 4.27 17.21 2.27
N ASN A 634 3.15 17.01 2.98
CA ASN A 634 2.09 18.01 3.08
C ASN A 634 1.61 18.26 4.53
N PRO A 635 2.49 18.73 5.44
CA PRO A 635 2.15 19.00 6.84
C PRO A 635 0.95 19.94 7.05
N ALA A 636 0.68 20.87 6.12
CA ALA A 636 -0.51 21.73 6.18
C ALA A 636 -1.86 20.97 6.11
N MET A 637 -1.82 19.69 5.75
CA MET A 637 -2.96 18.76 5.71
C MET A 637 -2.75 17.53 6.59
N SER A 638 -1.52 17.01 6.72
CA SER A 638 -1.25 15.73 7.39
C SER A 638 -0.99 15.84 8.89
N ASP A 639 -0.50 16.97 9.37
CA ASP A 639 -0.16 17.15 10.79
C ASP A 639 -1.43 17.32 11.64
N PRO A 640 -1.42 16.91 12.91
CA PRO A 640 -2.54 17.16 13.81
C PRO A 640 -2.67 18.65 14.10
N ASP A 641 -3.88 19.11 14.41
CA ASP A 641 -4.17 20.55 14.60
C ASP A 641 -3.59 21.38 13.43
N THR A 642 -4.17 21.22 12.25
CA THR A 642 -3.64 21.87 11.04
C THR A 642 -3.63 23.41 11.14
N HIS A 643 -4.41 24.01 12.04
CA HIS A 643 -4.31 25.45 12.31
C HIS A 643 -2.94 25.80 12.90
N HIS A 644 -2.45 25.01 13.86
CA HIS A 644 -1.10 25.15 14.41
C HIS A 644 -0.04 24.96 13.31
N ALA A 645 -0.11 23.87 12.54
CA ALA A 645 0.87 23.59 11.48
C ALA A 645 0.94 24.71 10.42
N ARG A 646 -0.22 25.17 9.91
CA ARG A 646 -0.28 26.26 8.92
C ARG A 646 0.23 27.58 9.47
N ALA A 647 -0.10 27.89 10.73
CA ALA A 647 0.44 29.08 11.40
C ALA A 647 1.97 29.01 11.55
N GLY A 648 2.53 27.82 11.83
CA GLY A 648 3.96 27.59 11.88
C GLY A 648 4.62 27.81 10.53
N LEU A 649 4.10 27.16 9.48
CA LEU A 649 4.63 27.29 8.11
C LEU A 649 4.63 28.76 7.63
N ALA A 650 3.59 29.52 7.97
CA ALA A 650 3.49 30.94 7.63
C ALA A 650 4.50 31.83 8.40
N LYS A 651 5.00 31.39 9.56
CA LYS A 651 5.98 32.14 10.38
C LYS A 651 7.43 31.97 9.94
N LEU A 652 7.74 30.93 9.17
CA LEU A 652 9.11 30.68 8.71
C LEU A 652 9.65 31.87 7.92
N GLU A 653 10.91 32.24 8.19
CA GLU A 653 11.63 33.26 7.42
C GLU A 653 11.90 32.78 5.99
N HIS A 654 12.13 31.47 5.81
CA HIS A 654 12.39 30.88 4.51
C HIS A 654 11.90 29.43 4.42
N LEU A 655 10.97 29.15 3.51
CA LEU A 655 10.41 27.82 3.26
C LEU A 655 10.59 27.43 1.80
N VAL A 656 11.31 26.35 1.56
CA VAL A 656 11.49 25.75 0.23
C VAL A 656 10.64 24.48 0.17
N VAL A 657 9.73 24.41 -0.81
CA VAL A 657 8.90 23.22 -1.04
C VAL A 657 9.23 22.62 -2.40
N GLN A 658 9.61 21.36 -2.41
CA GLN A 658 9.80 20.57 -3.61
C GLN A 658 8.65 19.57 -3.72
N ASP A 659 7.81 19.74 -4.73
CA ASP A 659 6.59 18.94 -4.92
C ASP A 659 6.23 18.83 -6.40
N ILE A 660 5.31 17.93 -6.71
CA ILE A 660 4.76 17.74 -8.06
C ILE A 660 3.54 18.65 -8.32
N PHE A 661 2.84 19.06 -7.26
CA PHE A 661 1.70 19.96 -7.31
C PHE A 661 1.87 21.12 -6.34
N LEU A 662 1.14 22.22 -6.58
CA LEU A 662 0.99 23.26 -5.56
C LEU A 662 0.06 22.74 -4.46
N THR A 663 0.64 22.10 -3.45
CA THR A 663 -0.05 21.56 -2.27
C THR A 663 -0.35 22.65 -1.25
N GLU A 664 -1.19 22.35 -0.26
CA GLU A 664 -1.54 23.26 0.83
C GLU A 664 -0.29 23.71 1.61
N THR A 665 0.73 22.85 1.72
CA THR A 665 2.03 23.25 2.28
C THR A 665 2.78 24.23 1.38
N ALA A 666 2.75 24.01 0.07
CA ALA A 666 3.35 24.92 -0.90
C ALA A 666 2.72 26.32 -0.88
N PHE A 667 1.47 26.47 -0.41
CA PHE A 667 0.80 27.78 -0.27
C PHE A 667 1.54 28.71 0.69
N HIS A 668 2.38 28.18 1.57
CA HIS A 668 3.18 28.95 2.53
C HIS A 668 4.65 29.07 2.11
N ALA A 669 5.06 28.48 0.98
CA ALA A 669 6.46 28.46 0.54
C ALA A 669 6.94 29.83 0.02
N ASP A 670 8.23 30.11 0.15
CA ASP A 670 8.90 31.21 -0.54
C ASP A 670 9.41 30.78 -1.90
N VAL A 671 9.84 29.51 -2.01
CA VAL A 671 10.27 28.89 -3.27
C VAL A 671 9.58 27.55 -3.44
N VAL A 672 8.98 27.34 -4.61
CA VAL A 672 8.43 26.04 -5.02
C VAL A 672 9.25 25.49 -6.18
N LEU A 673 9.77 24.28 -6.01
CA LEU A 673 10.64 23.60 -6.97
C LEU A 673 9.88 22.42 -7.62
N PRO A 674 9.62 22.44 -8.94
CA PRO A 674 8.82 21.43 -9.60
C PRO A 674 9.62 20.13 -9.79
N ALA A 675 9.20 19.08 -9.09
CA ALA A 675 9.87 17.78 -9.04
C ALA A 675 9.30 16.77 -10.05
N SER A 676 9.94 15.60 -10.15
CA SER A 676 9.48 14.49 -10.99
C SER A 676 8.47 13.59 -10.27
N ALA A 677 7.44 13.15 -10.99
CA ALA A 677 6.54 12.10 -10.52
C ALA A 677 7.20 10.72 -10.65
N TRP A 678 6.65 9.72 -9.97
CA TRP A 678 7.23 8.37 -9.96
C TRP A 678 7.45 7.76 -11.36
N PRO A 679 6.51 7.84 -12.34
CA PRO A 679 6.74 7.34 -13.69
C PRO A 679 7.74 8.15 -14.52
N GLU A 680 8.26 9.27 -14.01
CA GLU A 680 9.18 10.17 -14.72
C GLU A 680 10.65 9.98 -14.28
N LYS A 681 10.93 8.97 -13.43
CA LYS A 681 12.24 8.73 -12.84
C LYS A 681 12.57 7.25 -12.64
N ASP A 682 13.86 6.99 -12.48
CA ASP A 682 14.40 5.73 -11.99
C ASP A 682 14.77 5.86 -10.50
N GLY A 683 14.73 4.76 -9.76
CA GLY A 683 15.11 4.74 -8.34
C GLY A 683 14.59 3.48 -7.65
N THR A 684 14.98 3.27 -6.40
CA THR A 684 14.52 2.11 -5.64
C THR A 684 13.51 2.48 -4.58
N VAL A 685 12.61 1.56 -4.26
CA VAL A 685 11.73 1.63 -3.09
C VAL A 685 11.83 0.35 -2.29
N THR A 686 11.72 0.45 -0.97
CA THR A 686 11.64 -0.69 -0.07
C THR A 686 10.23 -0.80 0.48
N ASN A 687 9.55 -1.91 0.17
CA ASN A 687 8.17 -2.15 0.60
C ASN A 687 8.08 -2.67 2.05
N THR A 688 6.85 -2.90 2.52
CA THR A 688 6.55 -3.43 3.86
C THR A 688 7.13 -4.82 4.14
N ASN A 689 7.50 -5.59 3.10
CA ASN A 689 8.11 -6.91 3.22
C ASN A 689 9.65 -6.86 3.27
N ARG A 690 10.26 -5.66 3.28
CA ARG A 690 11.72 -5.44 3.14
C ARG A 690 12.27 -5.81 1.75
N GLN A 691 11.43 -5.77 0.73
CA GLN A 691 11.84 -5.98 -0.65
C GLN A 691 12.26 -4.65 -1.25
N VAL A 692 13.54 -4.51 -1.58
CA VAL A 692 14.09 -3.41 -2.38
C VAL A 692 13.72 -3.67 -3.83
N GLN A 693 12.98 -2.76 -4.46
CA GLN A 693 12.42 -2.92 -5.80
C GLN A 693 12.83 -1.76 -6.70
N LEU A 694 13.13 -2.05 -7.97
CA LEU A 694 13.52 -1.04 -8.95
C LEU A 694 12.29 -0.43 -9.64
N GLY A 695 12.09 0.87 -9.46
CA GLY A 695 11.23 1.70 -10.29
C GLY A 695 11.97 2.16 -11.54
N ARG A 696 11.31 2.09 -12.70
CA ARG A 696 11.87 2.58 -13.97
C ARG A 696 11.06 3.72 -14.53
N LYS A 697 11.77 4.65 -15.18
CA LYS A 697 11.21 5.78 -15.92
C LYS A 697 10.37 5.26 -17.10
N ALA A 698 9.12 5.70 -17.15
CA ALA A 698 8.17 5.41 -18.22
C ALA A 698 7.81 6.63 -19.08
N LEU A 699 7.95 7.84 -18.53
CA LEU A 699 7.61 9.10 -19.17
C LEU A 699 8.78 10.08 -19.11
N GLU A 700 8.85 10.96 -20.11
CA GLU A 700 9.70 12.15 -20.07
C GLU A 700 9.17 13.19 -19.08
N LEU A 701 10.08 14.01 -18.54
CA LEU A 701 9.77 15.07 -17.59
C LEU A 701 8.89 16.16 -18.24
N PRO A 702 7.81 16.63 -17.59
CA PRO A 702 6.98 17.69 -18.14
C PRO A 702 7.61 19.09 -17.96
N GLY A 703 7.53 19.92 -19.00
CA GLY A 703 8.01 21.31 -18.96
C GLY A 703 9.49 21.40 -18.58
N ASP A 704 9.81 22.31 -17.66
CA ASP A 704 11.17 22.49 -17.15
C ASP A 704 11.42 21.73 -15.84
N THR A 705 10.59 20.75 -15.47
CA THR A 705 10.81 19.97 -14.25
C THR A 705 12.17 19.25 -14.23
N ARG A 706 12.63 18.90 -13.03
CA ARG A 706 13.88 18.16 -12.80
C ARG A 706 13.64 17.01 -11.85
N GLN A 707 14.46 15.98 -11.94
CA GLN A 707 14.39 14.86 -10.99
C GLN A 707 14.79 15.32 -9.59
N ASP A 708 14.14 14.78 -8.56
CA ASP A 708 14.32 15.21 -7.19
C ASP A 708 15.77 15.13 -6.71
N TRP A 709 16.48 14.04 -7.02
CA TRP A 709 17.88 13.88 -6.65
C TRP A 709 18.76 15.01 -7.21
N TRP A 710 18.45 15.49 -8.42
CA TRP A 710 19.19 16.58 -9.05
C TRP A 710 18.94 17.88 -8.31
N ILE A 711 17.68 18.15 -7.95
CA ILE A 711 17.31 19.37 -7.20
C ILE A 711 18.04 19.39 -5.85
N ILE A 712 18.02 18.27 -5.12
CA ILE A 712 18.69 18.14 -3.82
C ILE A 712 20.21 18.36 -3.97
N GLN A 713 20.83 17.76 -5.00
CA GLN A 713 22.25 17.96 -5.30
C GLN A 713 22.59 19.42 -5.63
N GLU A 714 21.76 20.11 -6.40
CA GLU A 714 22.01 21.50 -6.76
C GLU A 714 21.86 22.46 -5.57
N ILE A 715 20.96 22.17 -4.64
CA ILE A 715 20.90 22.87 -3.34
C ILE A 715 22.19 22.59 -2.56
N ALA A 716 22.61 21.32 -2.44
CA ALA A 716 23.83 20.94 -1.74
C ALA A 716 25.07 21.68 -2.28
N ARG A 717 25.23 21.75 -3.61
CA ARG A 717 26.31 22.47 -4.30
C ARG A 717 26.33 23.95 -3.94
N ARG A 718 25.18 24.62 -3.98
CA ARG A 718 25.05 26.04 -3.60
C ARG A 718 25.30 26.30 -2.12
N MET A 719 25.11 25.30 -1.27
CA MET A 719 25.48 25.34 0.15
C MET A 719 26.97 25.04 0.41
N GLY A 720 27.75 24.75 -0.63
CA GLY A 720 29.19 24.52 -0.58
C GLY A 720 29.62 23.05 -0.51
N LEU A 721 28.73 22.10 -0.79
CA LEU A 721 29.04 20.67 -0.79
C LEU A 721 29.45 20.19 -2.19
N ASP A 722 30.54 19.42 -2.30
CA ASP A 722 31.08 18.93 -3.57
C ASP A 722 30.38 17.64 -4.06
N TRP A 723 29.05 17.68 -4.20
CA TRP A 723 28.28 16.53 -4.67
C TRP A 723 28.34 16.40 -6.20
N ASN A 724 28.51 15.19 -6.73
CA ASN A 724 28.66 14.94 -8.16
C ASN A 724 28.09 13.60 -8.63
N TYR A 725 26.91 13.24 -8.14
CA TYR A 725 26.13 12.09 -8.61
C TYR A 725 25.62 12.32 -10.03
N LYS A 726 25.69 11.29 -10.87
CA LYS A 726 25.18 11.30 -12.25
C LYS A 726 23.78 10.72 -12.37
N GLY A 727 23.32 10.00 -11.36
CA GLY A 727 22.00 9.37 -11.32
C GLY A 727 21.80 8.55 -10.04
N PRO A 728 20.63 7.90 -9.90
CA PRO A 728 20.29 7.14 -8.70
C PRO A 728 21.22 5.96 -8.43
N SER A 729 21.78 5.31 -9.45
CA SER A 729 22.74 4.21 -9.28
C SER A 729 24.01 4.62 -8.52
N ASP A 730 24.52 5.84 -8.77
CA ASP A 730 25.68 6.38 -8.03
C ASP A 730 25.35 6.62 -6.55
N VAL A 731 24.13 7.11 -6.28
CA VAL A 731 23.65 7.34 -4.91
C VAL A 731 23.46 6.01 -4.19
N PHE A 732 22.84 5.04 -4.85
CA PHE A 732 22.64 3.69 -4.33
C PHE A 732 23.98 3.01 -4.00
N ALA A 733 24.99 3.19 -4.86
CA ALA A 733 26.34 2.68 -4.59
C ALA A 733 26.95 3.29 -3.33
N GLU A 734 26.76 4.59 -3.07
CA GLU A 734 27.18 5.20 -1.80
C GLU A 734 26.38 4.67 -0.61
N MET A 735 25.05 4.54 -0.74
CA MET A 735 24.18 3.98 0.30
C MET A 735 24.68 2.60 0.74
N ALA A 736 25.01 1.72 -0.21
CA ALA A 736 25.51 0.38 0.06
C ALA A 736 26.84 0.36 0.86
N THR A 737 27.60 1.46 0.91
CA THR A 737 28.82 1.54 1.74
C THR A 737 28.53 1.78 3.22
N VAL A 738 27.35 2.31 3.56
CA VAL A 738 26.95 2.67 4.93
C VAL A 738 25.70 1.92 5.43
N MET A 739 25.04 1.16 4.56
CA MET A 739 23.83 0.37 4.84
C MET A 739 24.12 -1.13 4.69
N PRO A 740 24.49 -1.83 5.77
CA PRO A 740 24.61 -3.30 5.78
C PRO A 740 23.38 -4.05 5.25
N SER A 741 22.18 -3.47 5.33
CA SER A 741 20.96 -4.04 4.75
C SER A 741 21.04 -4.23 3.23
N PHE A 742 21.90 -3.47 2.54
CA PHE A 742 22.12 -3.59 1.09
C PHE A 742 23.28 -4.53 0.72
N ASN A 743 23.87 -5.21 1.70
CA ASN A 743 24.87 -6.23 1.41
C ASN A 743 24.34 -7.22 0.37
N ASN A 744 25.11 -7.43 -0.69
CA ASN A 744 24.78 -8.31 -1.83
C ASN A 744 23.59 -7.87 -2.70
N ILE A 745 23.06 -6.67 -2.53
CA ILE A 745 21.99 -6.10 -3.36
C ILE A 745 22.60 -4.93 -4.14
N THR A 746 23.17 -5.20 -5.32
CA THR A 746 23.70 -4.14 -6.20
C THR A 746 22.62 -3.60 -7.14
N TRP A 747 22.88 -2.43 -7.74
CA TRP A 747 21.97 -1.85 -8.74
C TRP A 747 21.77 -2.80 -9.93
N GLU A 748 22.84 -3.42 -10.44
CA GLU A 748 22.80 -4.36 -11.57
C GLU A 748 22.01 -5.63 -11.22
N ARG A 749 22.04 -6.04 -9.95
CA ARG A 749 21.21 -7.13 -9.47
C ARG A 749 19.74 -6.76 -9.51
N LEU A 750 19.37 -5.57 -9.05
CA LEU A 750 18.00 -5.06 -9.10
C LEU A 750 17.51 -4.87 -10.55
N GLU A 751 18.38 -4.45 -11.47
CA GLU A 751 18.05 -4.39 -12.90
C GLU A 751 17.70 -5.76 -13.49
N ARG A 752 18.38 -6.81 -13.03
CA ARG A 752 18.18 -8.21 -13.46
C ARG A 752 16.97 -8.88 -12.79
N GLU A 753 16.80 -8.66 -11.49
CA GLU A 753 15.86 -9.41 -10.64
C GLU A 753 14.58 -8.62 -10.31
N ASP A 754 14.51 -7.33 -10.63
CA ASP A 754 13.46 -6.35 -10.29
C ASP A 754 13.25 -6.10 -8.78
N ALA A 755 13.49 -7.10 -7.92
CA ALA A 755 13.30 -7.03 -6.48
C ALA A 755 14.26 -7.97 -5.72
N CYS A 756 14.76 -7.52 -4.57
CA CYS A 756 15.53 -8.34 -3.64
C CYS A 756 15.09 -8.08 -2.19
N THR A 757 14.88 -9.13 -1.39
CA THR A 757 14.61 -9.00 0.06
C THR A 757 15.93 -8.87 0.83
N TYR A 758 15.99 -8.00 1.84
CA TYR A 758 17.08 -8.02 2.81
C TYR A 758 16.68 -8.71 4.14
N PRO A 759 17.64 -9.36 4.83
CA PRO A 759 19.06 -9.52 4.49
C PRO A 759 19.30 -10.54 3.38
N CYS A 760 20.46 -10.45 2.72
CA CYS A 760 20.86 -11.36 1.65
C CYS A 760 22.30 -11.87 1.86
N ASP A 761 22.49 -13.18 1.88
CA ASP A 761 23.78 -13.80 2.24
C ASP A 761 24.83 -13.72 1.13
N ALA A 762 24.39 -13.74 -0.14
CA ALA A 762 25.29 -13.72 -1.30
C ALA A 762 24.62 -13.07 -2.54
N PRO A 763 25.41 -12.57 -3.52
CA PRO A 763 24.88 -11.84 -4.69
C PRO A 763 23.94 -12.65 -5.61
N ASP A 764 23.94 -13.98 -5.49
CA ASP A 764 23.22 -14.94 -6.32
C ASP A 764 22.26 -15.83 -5.53
N GLN A 765 22.02 -15.51 -4.24
CA GLN A 765 21.07 -16.22 -3.38
C GLN A 765 19.84 -15.37 -3.08
N PRO A 766 18.64 -15.96 -2.95
CA PRO A 766 17.46 -15.20 -2.53
C PRO A 766 17.67 -14.59 -1.14
N GLY A 767 17.01 -13.46 -0.89
CA GLY A 767 16.98 -12.85 0.44
C GLY A 767 16.16 -13.65 1.45
N HIS A 768 16.36 -13.35 2.73
CA HIS A 768 15.60 -13.97 3.81
C HIS A 768 14.27 -13.24 4.05
N ASP A 769 13.18 -13.88 3.64
CA ASP A 769 11.82 -13.37 3.89
C ASP A 769 11.44 -13.47 5.39
N ILE A 770 11.86 -14.55 6.05
CA ILE A 770 11.63 -14.77 7.48
C ILE A 770 12.96 -14.62 8.21
N VAL A 771 12.96 -13.80 9.25
CA VAL A 771 14.16 -13.48 10.04
C VAL A 771 13.97 -13.81 11.52
N PHE A 772 15.07 -13.80 12.26
CA PHE A 772 15.14 -14.04 13.71
C PHE A 772 14.79 -15.47 14.15
N GLY A 773 15.12 -16.46 13.32
CA GLY A 773 15.05 -17.88 13.68
C GLY A 773 16.11 -18.29 14.72
N ASP A 774 17.31 -17.74 14.62
CA ASP A 774 18.46 -18.09 15.49
C ASP A 774 18.63 -17.15 16.70
N GLY A 775 17.93 -16.01 16.71
CA GLY A 775 18.07 -14.97 17.73
C GLY A 775 17.68 -13.59 17.22
N PHE A 776 17.68 -12.61 18.13
CA PHE A 776 17.29 -11.24 17.86
C PHE A 776 18.49 -10.29 17.82
N PRO A 777 18.46 -9.21 17.01
CA PRO A 777 19.49 -8.18 16.95
C PRO A 777 19.48 -7.25 18.18
N THR A 778 19.26 -7.80 19.37
CA THR A 778 19.41 -7.11 20.65
C THR A 778 20.80 -7.40 21.23
N ALA A 779 21.23 -6.59 22.21
CA ALA A 779 22.53 -6.81 22.85
C ALA A 779 22.66 -8.19 23.55
N SER A 780 21.54 -8.79 23.98
CA SER A 780 21.51 -10.12 24.61
C SER A 780 21.26 -11.26 23.63
N GLY A 781 20.97 -10.98 22.36
CA GLY A 781 20.51 -11.98 21.39
C GLY A 781 19.06 -12.44 21.60
N ARG A 782 18.36 -11.91 22.61
CA ARG A 782 17.02 -12.31 23.05
C ARG A 782 16.04 -11.13 22.97
N ALA A 783 14.77 -11.41 22.67
CA ALA A 783 13.72 -10.41 22.68
C ALA A 783 13.40 -9.95 24.11
N LYS A 784 13.24 -8.65 24.31
CA LYS A 784 12.90 -8.05 25.60
C LYS A 784 11.39 -7.89 25.74
N LEU A 785 10.82 -8.53 26.76
CA LEU A 785 9.42 -8.39 27.13
C LEU A 785 9.24 -7.16 28.01
N VAL A 786 8.43 -6.21 27.55
CA VAL A 786 8.14 -4.94 28.26
C VAL A 786 6.67 -4.92 28.66
N THR A 787 6.41 -4.63 29.93
CA THR A 787 5.06 -4.54 30.49
C THR A 787 4.41 -3.21 30.13
N ALA A 788 3.09 -3.22 29.92
CA ALA A 788 2.29 -2.05 29.61
C ALA A 788 1.07 -1.96 30.52
N ASP A 789 0.77 -0.75 31.00
CA ASP A 789 -0.38 -0.44 31.83
C ASP A 789 -1.58 0.00 30.98
N VAL A 790 -2.81 -0.21 31.49
CA VAL A 790 -3.99 0.38 30.85
C VAL A 790 -4.02 1.87 31.15
N LEU A 791 -3.81 2.68 30.11
CA LEU A 791 -3.94 4.13 30.16
C LEU A 791 -5.13 4.56 29.29
N PRO A 792 -5.94 5.53 29.73
CA PRO A 792 -6.98 6.07 28.89
C PRO A 792 -6.35 6.92 27.76
N PRO A 793 -7.02 7.04 26.60
CA PRO A 793 -6.78 8.12 25.64
C PRO A 793 -6.79 9.50 26.31
N ASP A 794 -6.02 10.43 25.76
CA ASP A 794 -5.80 11.76 26.33
C ASP A 794 -7.10 12.57 26.41
N GLU A 795 -7.94 12.48 25.38
CA GLU A 795 -9.19 13.23 25.29
C GLU A 795 -10.44 12.33 25.23
N GLN A 796 -11.01 12.00 26.39
CA GLN A 796 -12.25 11.22 26.51
C GLN A 796 -13.51 12.02 26.12
N PRO A 797 -14.56 11.35 25.57
CA PRO A 797 -15.88 11.96 25.40
C PRO A 797 -16.47 12.50 26.70
N ASP A 798 -17.19 13.62 26.61
CA ASP A 798 -17.88 14.27 27.72
C ASP A 798 -19.29 14.74 27.33
N ALA A 799 -19.93 15.55 28.17
CA ALA A 799 -21.28 16.04 27.91
C ALA A 799 -21.36 17.01 26.72
N GLU A 800 -20.28 17.71 26.37
CA GLU A 800 -20.23 18.67 25.27
C GLU A 800 -19.81 17.99 23.95
N PHE A 801 -18.89 17.03 24.03
CA PHE A 801 -18.35 16.26 22.92
C PHE A 801 -18.58 14.75 23.18
N PRO A 802 -19.81 14.24 22.97
CA PRO A 802 -20.22 12.91 23.43
C PRO A 802 -19.80 11.75 22.53
N MET A 803 -19.13 12.02 21.40
CA MET A 803 -18.72 11.01 20.43
C MET A 803 -17.20 10.89 20.36
N VAL A 804 -16.70 9.71 19.95
CA VAL A 804 -15.30 9.51 19.57
C VAL A 804 -15.14 9.80 18.08
N LEU A 805 -14.22 10.69 17.72
CA LEU A 805 -13.74 10.85 16.36
C LEU A 805 -12.57 9.91 16.10
N SER A 806 -12.67 9.15 15.00
CA SER A 806 -11.56 8.40 14.43
C SER A 806 -11.35 8.82 12.99
N THR A 807 -10.09 9.02 12.60
CA THR A 807 -9.73 9.29 11.19
C THR A 807 -9.24 8.04 10.48
N GLY A 808 -9.32 8.01 9.15
CA GLY A 808 -8.72 6.92 8.36
C GLY A 808 -8.74 7.18 6.87
N ARG A 809 -8.76 6.10 6.08
CA ARG A 809 -8.62 6.17 4.62
C ARG A 809 -9.84 5.61 3.93
N GLN A 810 -9.86 5.78 2.62
CA GLN A 810 -10.76 5.10 1.69
C GLN A 810 -9.92 4.33 0.67
N LEU A 811 -10.56 3.41 -0.05
CA LEU A 811 -9.86 2.57 -1.03
C LEU A 811 -9.35 3.40 -2.22
N GLU A 812 -10.14 4.35 -2.68
CA GLU A 812 -9.93 5.16 -3.87
C GLU A 812 -8.87 6.23 -3.63
N HIS A 813 -8.87 6.82 -2.43
CA HIS A 813 -8.03 7.95 -2.09
C HIS A 813 -6.83 7.60 -1.22
N TRP A 814 -5.72 8.31 -1.45
CA TRP A 814 -4.46 8.04 -0.77
C TRP A 814 -3.92 9.26 -0.02
N HIS A 815 -3.68 9.09 1.28
CA HIS A 815 -3.22 10.16 2.20
C HIS A 815 -4.05 11.43 2.08
N THR A 816 -3.41 12.59 1.89
CA THR A 816 -4.03 13.91 1.80
C THR A 816 -4.71 14.15 0.44
N GLY A 817 -4.90 13.13 -0.39
CA GLY A 817 -5.57 13.24 -1.68
C GLY A 817 -4.78 13.95 -2.78
N ALA A 818 -3.57 14.47 -2.51
CA ALA A 818 -2.83 15.31 -3.46
C ALA A 818 -2.63 14.69 -4.86
N ILE A 819 -2.48 13.37 -4.93
CA ILE A 819 -2.38 12.60 -6.18
C ILE A 819 -3.74 12.03 -6.61
N THR A 820 -4.44 11.32 -5.72
CA THR A 820 -5.64 10.55 -6.10
C THR A 820 -6.84 11.43 -6.41
N ARG A 821 -7.01 12.60 -5.76
CA ARG A 821 -8.04 13.60 -6.11
C ARG A 821 -7.76 14.32 -7.43
N ARG A 822 -6.57 14.11 -8.01
CA ARG A 822 -6.17 14.60 -9.34
C ARG A 822 -6.12 13.47 -10.38
N ALA A 823 -6.48 12.24 -9.98
CA ALA A 823 -6.63 11.11 -10.88
C ALA A 823 -8.12 10.92 -11.19
N ARG A 824 -8.51 11.11 -12.45
CA ARG A 824 -9.92 11.28 -12.84
C ARG A 824 -10.78 10.11 -12.39
N VAL A 825 -10.31 8.88 -12.65
CA VAL A 825 -11.04 7.66 -12.32
C VAL A 825 -11.27 7.53 -10.81
N LEU A 826 -10.27 7.86 -9.98
CA LEU A 826 -10.37 7.69 -8.54
C LEU A 826 -11.30 8.74 -7.92
N ASP A 827 -11.18 9.99 -8.39
CA ASP A 827 -12.03 11.09 -7.93
C ASP A 827 -13.48 10.91 -8.35
N GLU A 828 -13.76 10.44 -9.57
CA GLU A 828 -15.13 10.17 -10.02
C GLU A 828 -15.81 9.03 -9.23
N ILE A 829 -15.06 8.03 -8.72
CA ILE A 829 -15.63 6.95 -7.91
C ILE A 829 -16.05 7.46 -6.52
N GLU A 830 -15.28 8.35 -5.92
CA GLU A 830 -15.49 8.78 -4.53
C GLU A 830 -15.23 10.31 -4.35
N PRO A 831 -16.01 11.19 -5.00
CA PRO A 831 -15.68 12.61 -5.12
C PRO A 831 -15.96 13.44 -3.87
N GLU A 832 -16.88 12.99 -3.00
CA GLU A 832 -17.46 13.81 -1.95
C GLU A 832 -16.82 13.55 -0.59
N ALA A 833 -16.52 14.62 0.15
CA ALA A 833 -16.13 14.50 1.55
C ALA A 833 -17.30 13.96 2.40
N VAL A 834 -17.03 12.92 3.19
CA VAL A 834 -18.04 12.23 3.99
C VAL A 834 -17.60 11.93 5.42
N ALA A 835 -18.54 11.98 6.36
CA ALA A 835 -18.41 11.43 7.70
C ALA A 835 -19.30 10.19 7.84
N SER A 836 -18.73 9.06 8.24
CA SER A 836 -19.48 7.82 8.43
C SER A 836 -19.97 7.68 9.87
N LEU A 837 -21.26 7.40 10.02
CA LEU A 837 -21.94 7.21 11.30
C LEU A 837 -22.81 5.96 11.31
N SER A 838 -23.06 5.43 12.51
CA SER A 838 -24.00 4.33 12.70
C SER A 838 -25.43 4.77 12.34
N SER A 839 -26.27 3.81 11.91
CA SER A 839 -27.69 4.09 11.64
C SER A 839 -28.46 4.58 12.87
N ILE A 840 -27.99 4.23 14.07
CA ILE A 840 -28.60 4.61 15.35
C ILE A 840 -28.25 6.05 15.69
N ASP A 841 -26.99 6.45 15.51
CA ASP A 841 -26.55 7.83 15.71
C ASP A 841 -27.24 8.79 14.75
N LEU A 842 -27.35 8.42 13.48
CA LEU A 842 -28.08 9.22 12.49
C LEU A 842 -29.53 9.46 12.92
N ARG A 843 -30.25 8.41 13.35
CA ARG A 843 -31.62 8.56 13.88
C ARG A 843 -31.69 9.41 15.15
N ARG A 844 -30.75 9.24 16.07
CA ARG A 844 -30.68 10.01 17.33
C ARG A 844 -30.45 11.50 17.07
N LEU A 845 -29.69 11.83 16.05
CA LEU A 845 -29.38 13.20 15.62
C LEU A 845 -30.37 13.76 14.59
N ASP A 846 -31.39 12.97 14.20
CA ASP A 846 -32.38 13.31 13.17
C ASP A 846 -31.76 13.55 11.77
N ILE A 847 -30.58 13.00 11.47
CA ILE A 847 -29.82 13.20 10.22
C ILE A 847 -30.13 12.08 9.22
N SER A 848 -30.44 12.41 7.97
CA SER A 848 -30.56 11.44 6.87
C SER A 848 -29.23 11.25 6.15
N PRO A 849 -28.91 10.05 5.63
CA PRO A 849 -27.70 9.85 4.83
C PRO A 849 -27.67 10.80 3.62
N GLY A 850 -26.52 11.44 3.40
CA GLY A 850 -26.33 12.47 2.37
C GLY A 850 -26.58 13.89 2.86
N ASP A 851 -27.23 14.09 4.01
CA ASP A 851 -27.43 15.42 4.58
C ASP A 851 -26.07 16.05 4.93
N PRO A 852 -25.91 17.37 4.75
CA PRO A 852 -24.74 18.09 5.23
C PRO A 852 -24.74 18.13 6.76
N ILE A 853 -23.60 17.81 7.36
CA ILE A 853 -23.38 17.82 8.79
C ILE A 853 -22.14 18.63 9.13
N ARG A 854 -22.08 19.07 10.39
CA ARG A 854 -20.90 19.70 10.96
C ARG A 854 -20.32 18.81 12.05
N VAL A 855 -19.04 18.50 11.94
CA VAL A 855 -18.28 17.77 12.97
C VAL A 855 -17.41 18.77 13.71
N VAL A 856 -17.56 18.83 15.03
CA VAL A 856 -16.94 19.84 15.89
C VAL A 856 -16.10 19.16 16.95
N THR A 857 -14.90 19.67 17.19
CA THR A 857 -14.06 19.34 18.34
C THR A 857 -13.59 20.65 19.01
N ARG A 858 -12.84 20.59 20.11
CA ARG A 858 -12.32 21.79 20.80
C ARG A 858 -11.30 22.59 19.96
N ARG A 859 -10.80 22.05 18.85
CA ARG A 859 -9.82 22.70 17.97
C ARG A 859 -10.46 23.40 16.77
N GLY A 860 -11.61 22.89 16.31
CA GLY A 860 -12.25 23.44 15.13
C GLY A 860 -13.46 22.65 14.70
N ALA A 861 -13.95 22.98 13.50
CA ALA A 861 -15.06 22.29 12.88
C ALA A 861 -14.87 22.16 11.39
N ILE A 862 -15.46 21.12 10.80
CA ILE A 862 -15.55 20.92 9.36
C ILE A 862 -16.98 20.59 8.96
N GLU A 863 -17.35 20.90 7.72
CA GLU A 863 -18.64 20.56 7.13
C GLU A 863 -18.45 19.55 5.99
N LEU A 864 -19.25 18.50 5.99
CA LEU A 864 -19.19 17.40 5.03
C LEU A 864 -20.50 16.61 5.03
N LYS A 865 -20.67 15.67 4.09
CA LYS A 865 -21.91 14.89 4.00
C LYS A 865 -21.91 13.71 4.97
N SER A 866 -23.08 13.40 5.52
CA SER A 866 -23.25 12.18 6.32
C SER A 866 -23.31 10.94 5.43
N ARG A 867 -22.66 9.86 5.87
CA ARG A 867 -22.72 8.52 5.26
C ARG A 867 -23.16 7.53 6.32
N MET A 868 -24.18 6.73 6.03
CA MET A 868 -24.56 5.64 6.91
C MET A 868 -23.59 4.48 6.72
N ASP A 869 -23.01 4.03 7.81
CA ASP A 869 -22.21 2.80 7.84
C ASP A 869 -22.56 1.98 9.09
N SER A 870 -23.19 0.82 8.84
CA SER A 870 -23.56 -0.16 9.87
C SER A 870 -22.36 -0.76 10.62
N SER A 871 -21.15 -0.54 10.11
CA SER A 871 -19.92 -1.05 10.66
C SER A 871 -19.33 -0.14 11.75
N ILE A 872 -19.70 1.14 11.75
CA ILE A 872 -19.28 2.12 12.76
C ILE A 872 -20.05 1.89 14.06
N PRO A 873 -19.35 1.78 15.22
CA PRO A 873 -20.03 1.61 16.50
C PRO A 873 -20.81 2.86 16.90
N GLU A 874 -21.81 2.67 17.76
CA GLU A 874 -22.58 3.78 18.34
C GLU A 874 -21.67 4.75 19.09
N GLY A 875 -21.93 6.05 18.96
CA GLY A 875 -21.13 7.09 19.60
C GLY A 875 -19.76 7.32 18.94
N CYS A 876 -19.54 6.82 17.73
CA CYS A 876 -18.33 7.05 16.94
C CYS A 876 -18.64 7.75 15.62
N VAL A 877 -17.76 8.65 15.20
CA VAL A 877 -17.78 9.28 13.87
C VAL A 877 -16.45 9.02 13.18
N PHE A 878 -16.51 8.56 11.93
CA PHE A 878 -15.33 8.29 11.12
C PHE A 878 -15.18 9.29 9.97
N VAL A 879 -14.01 9.92 9.84
CA VAL A 879 -13.73 10.91 8.79
C VAL A 879 -12.46 10.53 8.01
N PRO A 880 -12.53 10.31 6.68
CA PRO A 880 -11.35 10.19 5.83
C PRO A 880 -10.58 11.51 5.74
N PHE A 881 -9.25 11.47 5.77
CA PHE A 881 -8.41 12.69 5.77
C PHE A 881 -7.89 13.12 4.39
N CYS A 882 -8.50 12.64 3.29
CA CYS A 882 -8.08 12.92 1.91
C CYS A 882 -8.76 14.14 1.26
N TYR A 883 -9.64 14.83 1.97
CA TYR A 883 -10.43 15.95 1.46
C TYR A 883 -9.86 17.27 1.97
N ALA A 884 -9.32 18.10 1.08
CA ALA A 884 -8.78 19.42 1.42
C ALA A 884 -9.90 20.39 1.84
N GLU A 885 -11.04 20.28 1.19
CA GLU A 885 -12.26 21.04 1.46
C GLU A 885 -12.89 20.72 2.83
N ALA A 886 -12.55 19.57 3.43
CA ALA A 886 -13.02 19.13 4.75
C ALA A 886 -11.88 18.42 5.50
N ALA A 887 -10.78 19.14 5.73
CA ALA A 887 -9.56 18.60 6.28
C ALA A 887 -9.77 18.01 7.70
N ALA A 888 -9.81 16.67 7.80
CA ALA A 888 -10.08 15.97 9.05
C ALA A 888 -9.12 16.35 10.19
N ASN A 889 -7.87 16.68 9.86
CA ASN A 889 -6.85 17.02 10.85
C ASN A 889 -6.99 18.44 11.45
N ILE A 890 -7.96 19.24 11.00
CA ILE A 890 -8.44 20.40 11.76
C ILE A 890 -8.99 19.95 13.12
N LEU A 891 -9.57 18.74 13.18
CA LEU A 891 -10.30 18.26 14.34
C LEU A 891 -9.43 17.52 15.37
N THR A 892 -8.26 17.04 14.98
CA THR A 892 -7.51 15.99 15.68
C THR A 892 -6.72 16.49 16.89
N ASN A 893 -6.49 15.58 17.85
CA ASN A 893 -5.72 15.88 19.07
C ASN A 893 -4.21 15.82 18.78
N PRO A 894 -3.42 16.87 19.08
CA PRO A 894 -1.98 16.86 18.91
C PRO A 894 -1.21 16.15 20.04
N ALA A 895 -1.90 15.60 21.06
CA ALA A 895 -1.25 14.85 22.13
C ALA A 895 -0.39 13.69 21.60
N LEU A 896 0.82 13.54 22.14
CA LEU A 896 1.85 12.64 21.62
C LEU A 896 2.07 11.43 22.52
N ASP A 897 2.31 10.28 21.89
CA ASP A 897 2.94 9.13 22.56
C ASP A 897 4.29 9.56 23.19
N PRO A 898 4.56 9.23 24.46
CA PRO A 898 5.73 9.74 25.16
C PRO A 898 7.06 9.24 24.59
N ILE A 899 7.08 8.11 23.89
CA ILE A 899 8.28 7.44 23.37
C ILE A 899 8.36 7.60 21.84
N GLY A 900 7.33 7.14 21.13
CA GLY A 900 7.21 7.20 19.68
C GLY A 900 6.93 8.61 19.15
N LYS A 901 6.51 9.56 19.99
CA LYS A 901 6.20 10.95 19.59
C LYS A 901 5.22 11.05 18.41
N ILE A 902 4.29 10.11 18.34
CA ILE A 902 3.23 10.08 17.33
C ILE A 902 1.95 10.69 17.93
N PRO A 903 1.18 11.47 17.16
CA PRO A 903 -0.06 12.06 17.66
C PRO A 903 -1.25 11.10 17.66
N GLU A 904 -2.24 11.43 18.51
CA GLU A 904 -3.47 10.67 18.72
C GLU A 904 -4.53 10.92 17.62
N PHE A 905 -4.28 10.43 16.40
CA PHE A 905 -5.22 10.59 15.27
C PHE A 905 -6.47 9.71 15.35
N LYS A 906 -6.42 8.61 16.12
CA LYS A 906 -7.48 7.59 16.16
C LYS A 906 -8.47 7.82 17.29
N PHE A 907 -8.27 8.86 18.10
CA PHE A 907 -9.13 9.16 19.22
C PHE A 907 -9.12 10.66 19.54
N CYS A 908 -10.28 11.29 19.53
CA CYS A 908 -10.54 12.53 20.26
C CYS A 908 -12.05 12.71 20.44
N ALA A 909 -12.46 13.58 21.35
CA ALA A 909 -13.87 13.83 21.57
C ALA A 909 -14.43 14.77 20.50
N ALA A 910 -15.62 14.43 19.98
CA ALA A 910 -16.31 15.18 18.96
C ALA A 910 -17.81 15.29 19.24
N ARG A 911 -18.42 16.29 18.61
CA ARG A 911 -19.87 16.46 18.49
C ARG A 911 -20.24 16.51 17.02
N VAL A 912 -21.34 15.86 16.67
CA VAL A 912 -21.93 15.92 15.33
C VAL A 912 -23.26 16.65 15.42
N GLU A 913 -23.45 17.63 14.55
CA GLU A 913 -24.69 18.40 14.45
C GLU A 913 -25.13 18.55 12.99
N LYS A 914 -26.42 18.78 12.77
CA LYS A 914 -26.92 19.17 11.44
C LYS A 914 -26.25 20.48 11.04
N ALA A 915 -25.70 20.55 9.84
CA ALA A 915 -25.29 21.83 9.30
C ALA A 915 -26.55 22.71 9.16
N GLY A 916 -26.47 23.98 9.56
CA GLY A 916 -27.51 24.94 9.20
C GLY A 916 -27.63 24.99 7.68
N VAL A 917 -28.82 25.30 7.14
CA VAL A 917 -28.98 25.54 5.70
C VAL A 917 -28.16 26.78 5.34
N SER A 918 -26.89 26.58 5.03
CA SER A 918 -26.07 27.55 4.31
C SER A 918 -26.64 27.60 2.91
N ALA A 919 -27.22 28.74 2.54
CA ALA A 919 -27.66 28.99 1.19
C ALA A 919 -26.42 28.85 0.28
N ALA A 920 -26.40 27.77 -0.51
CA ALA A 920 -25.34 27.48 -1.46
C ALA A 920 -25.03 28.74 -2.31
N ALA A 921 -23.75 29.08 -2.42
CA ALA A 921 -23.30 30.00 -3.44
C ALA A 921 -23.50 29.33 -4.81
N GLU A 922 -24.26 30.00 -5.68
CA GLU A 922 -24.42 29.71 -7.11
C GLU A 922 -23.09 29.69 -7.87
#